data_AF-B2JMU0-F1
#
_entry.id   AF-B2JMU0-F1
#
_cell.length_a   1.000
_cell.length_b   1.000
_cell.length_c   1.000
_cell.angle_alpha   90.00
_cell.angle_beta   90.00
_cell.angle_gamma   90.00
#
_symmetry.space_group_name_H-M   'P 1'
#
loop_
_entity.id
_entity.type
_entity.pdbx_description
1 polymer ?
#
loop_
_entity_poly.entity_id
_entity_poly.type
_entity_poly.pdbx_seq_one_letter_code
_entity_poly.pdbx_strand_id
1 'polypeptide(L)'
;MSTDATTDRTRIKGLIVRDLLAAVLRYRLITAASFALMILAKLSAVAIPLTLKHIVDELSHPESPVVFPVFLVLAYALLRFFADALNEARDVVFSVVTQRTVAEFAERTFSHLHRLGARFHAQRETGGVVRDVQKGTDGIGFLLGTALFSIVPTFIEIGTIVAIVMRNYSWFFTIIIAATFAGYAIYTYVFTRRRLEIQRRVNAIEAQSDGRLVDSLLNYDTVKFFATEETETRRLSDVLAQWIDARIANQRALTALHVGQSGVIAAGIAAVVLLAVQKVMTGAMSVGDLVLINAYIIQVCMPLNTLGFVFRETNDAKVNVERMFAILVARGVPGEDLDVPDARTLAVTDGAIEFERVNFGYDPARQILRDVTFRIHPGHRLAVVGGSGSGKSTLVRLLFRIYQPTSGRVLIDGQDVRAVTQRSLREAIGIVPQDTVLFNDTIAYNIAYGRQGATRADVVRAARAAQLDEFIERLPDHYDTRVGERGVRLSGGERQRIAIARAILKNPRIIVFDEATSALDTRSERAIQTELNRLAQGRTSISIAHRLSTVVDADWILVMEHGRIVEQGTHDELLARDAVYAKMWALQWQQGELEHLQRKVSAEAVRIDTLIADALRPLQNALAQRRVTWRTSTPHEDLRITGDPVELQQALATLCRSEIEQTPAGSVIELRVERQGNHAWIGVVGARDKPVELTQEAARTIEAKLAASGGRLTVMPVDSRVAYAMVLPLRPVLDDEPARLRSDEMPVALNAHLPLEGMRVLAVDDQEDARDALEAVLNVNGAQVELAGSGAEALAALSKTPPRRWPQVLLCDIVLNGESGYQVLEHIRDFEARHDVPAQQRMPAIALTGYAHEDDRDRARQAGFALHLTKPVAAPALIEAIRGVASGQRAEP
;
A
#
# COMPACT_ATOMS: atom_id res chain seq x y z
N MET A 1 -20.64 -7.53 33.60
CA MET A 1 -20.69 -7.64 32.11
C MET A 1 -21.28 -8.96 31.58
N SER A 2 -21.71 -9.94 32.39
CA SER A 2 -22.31 -11.20 31.87
C SER A 2 -23.84 -11.21 31.79
N THR A 3 -24.54 -10.32 32.50
CA THR A 3 -26.01 -10.21 32.52
C THR A 3 -26.60 -9.35 31.39
N ASP A 4 -25.82 -8.44 30.78
CA ASP A 4 -26.26 -7.64 29.63
C ASP A 4 -26.26 -8.43 28.31
N ALA A 5 -25.29 -9.33 28.12
CA ALA A 5 -25.12 -10.06 26.86
C ALA A 5 -26.26 -11.05 26.55
N THR A 6 -26.92 -11.59 27.58
CA THR A 6 -28.06 -12.51 27.43
C THR A 6 -29.38 -11.79 27.13
N THR A 7 -29.59 -10.61 27.72
CA THR A 7 -30.73 -9.74 27.42
C THR A 7 -30.67 -9.22 25.99
N ASP A 8 -29.49 -8.83 25.51
CA ASP A 8 -29.30 -8.38 24.13
C ASP A 8 -29.54 -9.48 23.10
N ARG A 9 -29.08 -10.72 23.37
CA ARG A 9 -29.33 -11.86 22.47
C ARG A 9 -30.81 -12.18 22.30
N THR A 10 -31.57 -12.13 23.39
CA THR A 10 -33.01 -12.40 23.37
C THR A 10 -33.77 -11.31 22.59
N ARG A 11 -33.34 -10.05 22.75
CA ARG A 11 -33.85 -8.91 21.98
C ARG A 11 -33.54 -9.03 20.49
N ILE A 12 -32.31 -9.41 20.13
CA ILE A 12 -31.89 -9.63 18.74
C ILE A 12 -32.76 -10.72 18.08
N LYS A 13 -33.00 -11.85 18.76
CA LYS A 13 -33.88 -12.91 18.25
C LYS A 13 -35.30 -12.42 17.97
N GLY A 14 -35.87 -11.65 18.88
CA GLY A 14 -37.20 -11.04 18.70
C GLY A 14 -37.24 -10.08 17.51
N LEU A 15 -36.19 -9.27 17.32
CA LEU A 15 -36.06 -8.35 16.18
C LEU A 15 -35.96 -9.11 14.85
N ILE A 16 -35.17 -10.17 14.78
CA ILE A 16 -35.03 -11.01 13.59
C ILE A 16 -36.39 -11.56 13.16
N VAL A 17 -37.12 -12.20 14.07
CA VAL A 17 -38.43 -12.78 13.76
C VAL A 17 -39.41 -11.71 13.30
N ARG A 18 -39.46 -10.57 13.99
CA ARG A 18 -40.37 -9.47 13.65
C ARG A 18 -40.06 -8.89 12.27
N ASP A 19 -38.78 -8.60 11.99
CA ASP A 19 -38.39 -7.95 10.74
C ASP A 19 -38.50 -8.93 9.55
N LEU A 20 -38.23 -10.22 9.72
CA LEU A 20 -38.49 -11.24 8.71
C LEU A 20 -39.99 -11.43 8.45
N LEU A 21 -40.82 -11.47 9.49
CA LEU A 21 -42.27 -11.56 9.34
C LEU A 21 -42.83 -10.32 8.63
N ALA A 22 -42.35 -9.13 8.99
CA ALA A 22 -42.71 -7.89 8.31
C ALA A 22 -42.31 -7.91 6.82
N ALA A 23 -41.16 -8.47 6.48
CA ALA A 23 -40.73 -8.62 5.08
C ALA A 23 -41.67 -9.55 4.30
N VAL A 24 -42.07 -10.69 4.88
CA VAL A 24 -43.04 -11.61 4.28
C VAL A 24 -44.42 -10.95 4.12
N LEU A 25 -44.89 -10.23 5.14
CA LEU A 25 -46.18 -9.53 5.11
C LEU A 25 -46.20 -8.37 4.12
N ARG A 26 -45.07 -7.69 3.89
CA ARG A 26 -44.94 -6.63 2.89
C ARG A 26 -45.28 -7.15 1.48
N TYR A 27 -44.90 -8.39 1.19
CA TYR A 27 -45.19 -9.07 -0.08
C TYR A 27 -46.31 -10.10 0.02
N ARG A 28 -47.31 -9.86 0.90
CA ARG A 28 -48.40 -10.80 1.22
C ARG A 28 -49.08 -11.48 0.03
N LEU A 29 -49.30 -10.76 -1.08
CA LEU A 29 -49.96 -11.32 -2.27
C LEU A 29 -49.08 -12.36 -2.95
N ILE A 30 -47.80 -12.05 -3.13
CA ILE A 30 -46.82 -12.95 -3.75
C ILE A 30 -46.60 -14.16 -2.84
N THR A 31 -46.44 -13.94 -1.53
CA THR A 31 -46.33 -15.03 -0.56
C THR A 31 -47.57 -15.92 -0.54
N ALA A 32 -48.77 -15.34 -0.52
CA ALA A 32 -50.01 -16.11 -0.57
C ALA A 32 -50.13 -16.92 -1.87
N ALA A 33 -49.75 -16.33 -3.02
CA ALA A 33 -49.69 -17.06 -4.29
C ALA A 33 -48.70 -18.22 -4.25
N SER A 34 -47.50 -18.03 -3.69
CA SER A 34 -46.53 -19.12 -3.51
C SER A 34 -47.06 -20.22 -2.58
N PHE A 35 -47.74 -19.86 -1.47
CA PHE A 35 -48.39 -20.85 -0.61
C PHE A 35 -49.51 -21.61 -1.33
N ALA A 36 -50.31 -20.94 -2.17
CA ALA A 36 -51.35 -21.59 -2.96
C ALA A 36 -50.75 -22.57 -3.97
N LEU A 37 -49.70 -22.16 -4.71
CA LEU A 37 -48.96 -23.02 -5.64
C LEU A 37 -48.34 -24.22 -4.91
N MET A 38 -47.76 -24.01 -3.73
CA MET A 38 -47.22 -25.07 -2.88
C MET A 38 -48.30 -26.10 -2.49
N ILE A 39 -49.47 -25.64 -2.04
CA ILE A 39 -50.57 -26.54 -1.64
C ILE A 39 -51.08 -27.33 -2.84
N LEU A 40 -51.31 -26.66 -3.99
CA LEU A 40 -51.73 -27.31 -5.22
C LEU A 40 -50.71 -28.36 -5.67
N ALA A 41 -49.41 -28.02 -5.66
CA ALA A 41 -48.33 -28.96 -6.00
C ALA A 41 -48.34 -30.20 -5.10
N LYS A 42 -48.52 -30.03 -3.79
CA LYS A 42 -48.56 -31.15 -2.83
C LYS A 42 -49.81 -32.00 -2.96
N LEU A 43 -50.98 -31.39 -3.21
CA LEU A 43 -52.20 -32.15 -3.49
C LEU A 43 -52.07 -32.97 -4.79
N SER A 44 -51.49 -32.38 -5.84
CA SER A 44 -51.17 -33.10 -7.08
C SER A 44 -50.20 -34.25 -6.83
N ALA A 45 -49.12 -34.02 -6.07
CA ALA A 45 -48.13 -35.04 -5.74
C ALA A 45 -48.72 -36.23 -4.98
N VAL A 46 -49.64 -35.98 -4.03
CA VAL A 46 -50.33 -37.05 -3.28
C VAL A 46 -51.35 -37.79 -4.15
N ALA A 47 -51.93 -37.14 -5.16
CA ALA A 47 -52.87 -37.78 -6.08
C ALA A 47 -52.20 -38.71 -7.12
N ILE A 48 -50.89 -38.60 -7.35
CA ILE A 48 -50.14 -39.43 -8.31
C ILE A 48 -50.23 -40.93 -7.95
N PRO A 49 -49.89 -41.38 -6.72
CA PRO A 49 -50.06 -42.77 -6.31
C PRO A 49 -51.51 -43.28 -6.41
N LEU A 50 -52.51 -42.44 -6.12
CA LEU A 50 -53.93 -42.82 -6.25
C LEU A 50 -54.28 -43.12 -7.70
N THR A 51 -53.83 -42.29 -8.64
CA THR A 51 -54.07 -42.51 -10.08
C THR A 51 -53.38 -43.79 -10.54
N LEU A 52 -52.15 -44.04 -10.07
CA LEU A 52 -51.42 -45.27 -10.38
C LEU A 52 -52.13 -46.53 -9.84
N LYS A 53 -52.72 -46.46 -8.64
CA LYS A 53 -53.57 -47.53 -8.10
C LYS A 53 -54.71 -47.88 -9.07
N HIS A 54 -55.48 -46.88 -9.52
CA HIS A 54 -56.63 -47.13 -10.41
C HIS A 54 -56.20 -47.78 -11.73
N ILE A 55 -55.08 -47.33 -12.32
CA ILE A 55 -54.50 -47.93 -13.54
C ILE A 55 -54.18 -49.42 -13.31
N VAL A 56 -53.55 -49.76 -12.19
CA VAL A 56 -53.18 -51.14 -11.87
C VAL A 56 -54.40 -52.01 -11.61
N ASP A 57 -55.40 -51.49 -10.88
CA ASP A 57 -56.62 -52.24 -10.57
C ASP A 57 -57.42 -52.55 -11.83
N GLU A 58 -57.57 -51.60 -12.76
CA GLU A 58 -58.27 -51.81 -14.02
C GLU A 58 -57.56 -52.79 -14.97
N LEU A 59 -56.23 -52.73 -15.04
CA LEU A 59 -55.42 -53.66 -15.84
C LEU A 59 -55.39 -55.08 -15.25
N SER A 60 -55.73 -55.22 -13.97
CA SER A 60 -55.77 -56.53 -13.29
C SER A 60 -57.08 -57.30 -13.56
N HIS A 61 -58.07 -56.68 -14.20
CA HIS A 61 -59.35 -57.34 -14.55
C HIS A 61 -59.36 -57.87 -16.01
N PRO A 62 -59.72 -59.15 -16.23
CA PRO A 62 -59.61 -59.81 -17.53
C PRO A 62 -60.60 -59.35 -18.61
N GLU A 63 -61.66 -58.59 -18.28
CA GLU A 63 -62.69 -58.14 -19.25
C GLU A 63 -62.59 -56.65 -19.65
N SER A 64 -61.46 -55.97 -19.38
CA SER A 64 -61.36 -54.53 -19.65
C SER A 64 -61.36 -54.23 -21.16
N PRO A 65 -62.28 -53.39 -21.69
CA PRO A 65 -62.31 -53.05 -23.11
C PRO A 65 -61.03 -52.29 -23.51
N VAL A 66 -60.42 -52.72 -24.62
CA VAL A 66 -59.14 -52.25 -25.19
C VAL A 66 -59.05 -50.72 -25.39
N VAL A 67 -60.16 -49.99 -25.29
CA VAL A 67 -60.26 -48.52 -25.49
C VAL A 67 -59.89 -47.71 -24.23
N PHE A 68 -59.58 -48.33 -23.08
CA PHE A 68 -59.37 -47.61 -21.81
C PHE A 68 -58.11 -47.99 -21.00
N PRO A 69 -56.92 -47.49 -21.34
CA PRO A 69 -56.05 -46.95 -20.27
C PRO A 69 -55.25 -45.69 -20.66
N VAL A 70 -55.43 -45.18 -21.88
CA VAL A 70 -54.61 -44.07 -22.40
C VAL A 70 -54.91 -42.76 -21.66
N PHE A 71 -56.18 -42.46 -21.37
CA PHE A 71 -56.56 -41.23 -20.67
C PHE A 71 -56.09 -41.19 -19.21
N LEU A 72 -56.10 -42.33 -18.50
CA LEU A 72 -55.60 -42.41 -17.12
C LEU A 72 -54.07 -42.32 -17.06
N VAL A 73 -53.37 -42.96 -18.00
CA VAL A 73 -51.91 -42.83 -18.12
C VAL A 73 -51.53 -41.39 -18.48
N LEU A 74 -52.27 -40.75 -19.40
CA LEU A 74 -52.09 -39.34 -19.73
C LEU A 74 -52.38 -38.44 -18.52
N ALA A 75 -53.44 -38.72 -17.76
CA ALA A 75 -53.77 -38.01 -16.53
C ALA A 75 -52.67 -38.17 -15.47
N TYR A 76 -52.12 -39.37 -15.29
CA TYR A 76 -50.97 -39.63 -14.41
C TYR A 76 -49.74 -38.81 -14.84
N ALA A 77 -49.40 -38.83 -16.14
CA ALA A 77 -48.26 -38.09 -16.68
C ALA A 77 -48.44 -36.57 -16.51
N LEU A 78 -49.64 -36.06 -16.83
CA LEU A 78 -49.99 -34.65 -16.64
C LEU A 78 -49.96 -34.26 -15.16
N LEU A 79 -50.51 -35.08 -14.26
CA LEU A 79 -50.54 -34.80 -12.83
C LEU A 79 -49.13 -34.73 -12.24
N ARG A 80 -48.24 -35.63 -12.68
CA ARG A 80 -46.81 -35.59 -12.34
C ARG A 80 -46.14 -34.31 -12.85
N PHE A 81 -46.33 -33.99 -14.13
CA PHE A 81 -45.81 -32.75 -14.71
C PHE A 81 -46.35 -31.50 -14.00
N PHE A 82 -47.64 -31.45 -13.68
CA PHE A 82 -48.25 -30.33 -12.95
C PHE A 82 -47.71 -30.20 -11.54
N ALA A 83 -47.52 -31.30 -10.80
CA ALA A 83 -46.92 -31.24 -9.47
C ALA A 83 -45.51 -30.62 -9.52
N ASP A 84 -44.70 -31.02 -10.50
CA ASP A 84 -43.36 -30.48 -10.70
C ASP A 84 -43.40 -29.01 -11.16
N ALA A 85 -44.21 -28.69 -12.17
CA ALA A 85 -44.36 -27.34 -12.71
C ALA A 85 -44.88 -26.33 -11.67
N LEU A 86 -45.80 -26.75 -10.78
CA LEU A 86 -46.30 -25.91 -9.69
C LEU A 86 -45.23 -25.67 -8.61
N ASN A 87 -44.37 -26.65 -8.32
CA ASN A 87 -43.22 -26.44 -7.43
C ASN A 87 -42.22 -25.44 -8.03
N GLU A 88 -41.88 -25.58 -9.31
CA GLU A 88 -41.00 -24.63 -10.01
C GLU A 88 -41.63 -23.23 -10.06
N ALA A 89 -42.92 -23.13 -10.38
CA ALA A 89 -43.65 -21.86 -10.38
C ALA A 89 -43.66 -21.20 -8.99
N ARG A 90 -43.88 -21.98 -7.92
CA ARG A 90 -43.79 -21.49 -6.53
C ARG A 90 -42.41 -20.89 -6.27
N ASP A 91 -41.34 -21.59 -6.68
CA ASP A 91 -39.96 -21.19 -6.40
C ASP A 91 -39.61 -19.88 -7.12
N VAL A 92 -39.99 -19.75 -8.40
CA VAL A 92 -39.82 -18.52 -9.19
C VAL A 92 -40.61 -17.36 -8.56
N VAL A 93 -41.88 -17.57 -8.20
CA VAL A 93 -42.73 -16.52 -7.61
C VAL A 93 -42.17 -16.06 -6.26
N PHE A 94 -41.73 -16.98 -5.41
CA PHE A 94 -41.19 -16.65 -4.08
C PHE A 94 -39.79 -16.02 -4.14
N SER A 95 -39.00 -16.33 -5.17
CA SER A 95 -37.64 -15.79 -5.34
C SER A 95 -37.61 -14.26 -5.30
N VAL A 96 -38.65 -13.59 -5.83
CA VAL A 96 -38.77 -12.12 -5.80
C VAL A 96 -38.81 -11.59 -4.36
N VAL A 97 -39.54 -12.27 -3.47
CA VAL A 97 -39.64 -11.90 -2.05
C VAL A 97 -38.29 -12.08 -1.37
N THR A 98 -37.66 -13.23 -1.60
CA THR A 98 -36.35 -13.57 -1.01
C THR A 98 -35.28 -12.58 -1.45
N GLN A 99 -35.10 -12.38 -2.76
CA GLN A 99 -34.03 -11.53 -3.31
C GLN A 99 -34.19 -10.06 -2.91
N ARG A 100 -35.41 -9.51 -2.96
CA ARG A 100 -35.66 -8.12 -2.52
C ARG A 100 -35.40 -7.93 -1.03
N THR A 101 -35.80 -8.90 -0.21
CA THR A 101 -35.58 -8.85 1.24
C THR A 101 -34.09 -8.91 1.56
N VAL A 102 -33.36 -9.83 0.92
CA VAL A 102 -31.90 -9.96 1.08
C VAL A 102 -31.18 -8.66 0.70
N ALA A 103 -31.52 -8.06 -0.45
CA ALA A 103 -30.95 -6.80 -0.90
C ALA A 103 -31.23 -5.64 0.08
N GLU A 104 -32.46 -5.53 0.59
CA GLU A 104 -32.83 -4.49 1.57
C GLU A 104 -32.04 -4.62 2.88
N PHE A 105 -31.84 -5.85 3.39
CA PHE A 105 -31.02 -6.07 4.58
C PHE A 105 -29.53 -5.79 4.33
N ALA A 106 -29.01 -6.15 3.16
CA ALA A 106 -27.65 -5.84 2.77
C ALA A 106 -27.43 -4.31 2.74
N GLU A 107 -28.32 -3.57 2.09
CA GLU A 107 -28.28 -2.11 1.99
C GLU A 107 -28.40 -1.43 3.35
N ARG A 108 -29.38 -1.85 4.18
CA ARG A 108 -29.56 -1.33 5.54
C ARG A 108 -28.33 -1.56 6.40
N THR A 109 -27.72 -2.74 6.32
CA THR A 109 -26.51 -3.07 7.09
C THR A 109 -25.30 -2.28 6.60
N PHE A 110 -25.13 -2.17 5.27
CA PHE A 110 -24.09 -1.35 4.66
C PHE A 110 -24.20 0.13 5.04
N SER A 111 -25.40 0.70 4.97
CA SER A 111 -25.66 2.09 5.39
C SER A 111 -25.37 2.28 6.89
N HIS A 112 -25.78 1.34 7.73
CA HIS A 112 -25.52 1.40 9.17
C HIS A 112 -24.03 1.31 9.51
N LEU A 113 -23.27 0.44 8.82
CA LEU A 113 -21.81 0.35 8.98
C LEU A 113 -21.10 1.68 8.76
N HIS A 114 -21.55 2.48 7.79
CA HIS A 114 -21.00 3.82 7.53
C HIS A 114 -21.38 4.86 8.59
N ARG A 115 -22.43 4.61 9.38
CA ARG A 115 -22.87 5.47 10.49
C ARG A 115 -22.17 5.12 11.81
N LEU A 116 -21.61 3.92 11.94
CA LEU A 116 -20.81 3.53 13.09
C LEU A 116 -19.44 4.20 13.01
N GLY A 117 -18.95 4.70 14.15
CA GLY A 117 -17.72 5.49 14.16
C GLY A 117 -16.44 4.67 14.19
N ALA A 118 -15.32 5.39 14.24
CA ALA A 118 -13.99 4.81 14.06
C ALA A 118 -13.61 3.77 15.12
N ARG A 119 -14.16 3.85 16.34
CA ARG A 119 -13.95 2.85 17.39
C ARG A 119 -14.47 1.47 16.98
N PHE A 120 -15.63 1.42 16.35
CA PHE A 120 -16.22 0.17 15.87
C PHE A 120 -15.34 -0.46 14.77
N HIS A 121 -14.85 0.36 13.83
CA HIS A 121 -14.02 -0.10 12.71
C HIS A 121 -12.60 -0.47 13.13
N ALA A 122 -12.00 0.22 14.10
CA ALA A 122 -10.64 -0.06 14.56
C ALA A 122 -10.49 -1.36 15.37
N GLN A 123 -11.57 -1.82 16.01
CA GLN A 123 -11.57 -3.02 16.84
C GLN A 123 -11.89 -4.30 16.06
N ARG A 124 -12.24 -4.19 14.78
CA ARG A 124 -12.67 -5.33 13.96
C ARG A 124 -11.85 -5.44 12.69
N GLU A 125 -11.52 -6.66 12.32
CA GLU A 125 -10.97 -6.95 11.00
C GLU A 125 -12.03 -6.67 9.93
N THR A 126 -11.73 -5.78 8.99
CA THR A 126 -12.65 -5.40 7.89
C THR A 126 -13.18 -6.63 7.14
N GLY A 127 -12.34 -7.65 6.94
CA GLY A 127 -12.74 -8.91 6.31
C GLY A 127 -13.74 -9.73 7.14
N GLY A 128 -13.67 -9.66 8.47
CA GLY A 128 -14.63 -10.30 9.37
C GLY A 128 -16.01 -9.64 9.28
N VAL A 129 -16.07 -8.31 9.20
CA VAL A 129 -17.32 -7.56 9.06
C VAL A 129 -18.00 -7.85 7.72
N VAL A 130 -17.25 -7.86 6.62
CA VAL A 130 -17.78 -8.20 5.28
C VAL A 130 -18.34 -9.62 5.28
N ARG A 131 -17.61 -10.58 5.87
CA ARG A 131 -18.06 -11.98 6.00
C ARG A 131 -19.34 -12.10 6.81
N ASP A 132 -19.46 -11.38 7.93
CA ASP A 132 -20.65 -11.38 8.77
C ASP A 132 -21.88 -10.83 8.03
N VAL A 133 -21.69 -9.80 7.19
CA VAL A 133 -22.77 -9.26 6.32
C VAL A 133 -23.17 -10.30 5.27
N GLN A 134 -22.22 -10.83 4.49
CA GLN A 134 -22.49 -11.80 3.42
C GLN A 134 -23.16 -13.07 3.94
N LYS A 135 -22.58 -13.72 4.96
CA LYS A 135 -23.17 -14.92 5.57
C LYS A 135 -24.51 -14.63 6.24
N GLY A 136 -24.68 -13.42 6.78
CA GLY A 136 -25.95 -12.97 7.33
C GLY A 136 -27.04 -12.86 6.27
N THR A 137 -26.74 -12.26 5.13
CA THR A 137 -27.66 -12.12 4.00
C THR A 137 -28.03 -13.46 3.39
N ASP A 138 -27.06 -14.37 3.22
CA ASP A 138 -27.30 -15.74 2.76
C ASP A 138 -28.20 -16.50 3.75
N GLY A 139 -27.92 -16.34 5.06
CA GLY A 139 -28.73 -16.90 6.12
C GLY A 139 -30.18 -16.43 6.10
N ILE A 140 -30.44 -15.15 5.83
CA ILE A 140 -31.82 -14.62 5.66
C ILE A 140 -32.51 -15.31 4.49
N GLY A 141 -31.83 -15.40 3.34
CA GLY A 141 -32.38 -16.04 2.15
C GLY A 141 -32.78 -17.49 2.41
N PHE A 142 -31.90 -18.24 3.09
CA PHE A 142 -32.15 -19.62 3.48
C PHE A 142 -33.34 -19.74 4.46
N LEU A 143 -33.39 -18.91 5.52
CA LEU A 143 -34.46 -18.98 6.53
C LEU A 143 -35.83 -18.66 5.95
N LEU A 144 -35.92 -17.69 5.03
CA LEU A 144 -37.18 -17.35 4.33
C LEU A 144 -37.67 -18.52 3.48
N GLY A 145 -36.78 -19.18 2.74
CA GLY A 145 -37.12 -20.31 1.87
C GLY A 145 -37.44 -21.60 2.64
N THR A 146 -36.74 -21.86 3.74
CA THR A 146 -36.80 -23.14 4.48
C THR A 146 -38.22 -23.52 4.91
N ALA A 147 -39.00 -22.56 5.42
CA ALA A 147 -40.35 -22.82 5.86
C ALA A 147 -41.27 -23.20 4.69
N LEU A 148 -41.18 -22.46 3.58
CA LEU A 148 -42.06 -22.60 2.41
C LEU A 148 -41.67 -23.75 1.49
N PHE A 149 -40.40 -24.12 1.41
CA PHE A 149 -39.90 -25.11 0.45
C PHE A 149 -39.68 -26.50 1.05
N SER A 150 -39.46 -26.58 2.36
CA SER A 150 -39.12 -27.85 3.00
C SER A 150 -40.05 -28.18 4.16
N ILE A 151 -40.10 -27.36 5.20
CA ILE A 151 -40.76 -27.74 6.46
C ILE A 151 -42.27 -27.86 6.29
N VAL A 152 -42.95 -26.78 5.89
CA VAL A 152 -44.42 -26.75 5.77
C VAL A 152 -44.93 -27.73 4.71
N PRO A 153 -44.38 -27.78 3.47
CA PRO A 153 -44.83 -28.75 2.48
C PRO A 153 -44.66 -30.19 2.94
N THR A 154 -43.57 -30.52 3.64
CA THR A 154 -43.33 -31.88 4.15
C THR A 154 -44.39 -32.26 5.19
N PHE A 155 -44.69 -31.39 6.15
CA PHE A 155 -45.75 -31.68 7.13
C PHE A 155 -47.13 -31.83 6.49
N ILE A 156 -47.46 -31.01 5.48
CA ILE A 156 -48.72 -31.13 4.73
C ILE A 156 -48.77 -32.47 3.98
N GLU A 157 -47.69 -32.83 3.28
CA GLU A 157 -47.61 -34.07 2.50
C GLU A 157 -47.71 -35.31 3.40
N ILE A 158 -46.91 -35.38 4.46
CA ILE A 158 -46.95 -36.47 5.45
C ILE A 158 -48.32 -36.56 6.10
N GLY A 159 -48.88 -35.42 6.55
CA GLY A 159 -50.19 -35.36 7.21
C GLY A 159 -51.31 -35.85 6.29
N THR A 160 -51.28 -35.47 5.02
CA THR A 160 -52.27 -35.91 4.02
C THR A 160 -52.16 -37.40 3.75
N ILE A 161 -50.95 -37.94 3.59
CA ILE A 161 -50.72 -39.36 3.33
C ILE A 161 -51.15 -40.21 4.53
N VAL A 162 -50.78 -39.82 5.75
CA VAL A 162 -51.19 -40.52 6.98
C VAL A 162 -52.72 -40.50 7.13
N ALA A 163 -53.38 -39.37 6.83
CA ALA A 163 -54.83 -39.28 6.87
C ALA A 163 -55.52 -40.21 5.86
N ILE A 164 -54.99 -40.32 4.63
CA ILE A 164 -55.49 -41.24 3.60
C ILE A 164 -55.32 -42.69 4.06
N VAL A 165 -54.14 -43.05 4.58
CA VAL A 165 -53.86 -44.43 5.01
C VAL A 165 -54.74 -44.84 6.20
N MET A 166 -54.87 -43.97 7.20
CA MET A 166 -55.65 -44.24 8.41
C MET A 166 -57.16 -44.38 8.13
N ARG A 167 -57.67 -43.69 7.10
CA ARG A 167 -59.09 -43.76 6.70
C ARG A 167 -59.42 -45.01 5.89
N ASN A 168 -58.53 -45.42 4.98
CA ASN A 168 -58.83 -46.42 3.97
C ASN A 168 -58.25 -47.81 4.27
N TYR A 169 -57.28 -47.93 5.19
CA TYR A 169 -56.59 -49.19 5.49
C TYR A 169 -56.58 -49.49 6.99
N SER A 170 -56.17 -50.72 7.33
CA SER A 170 -56.04 -51.14 8.72
C SER A 170 -55.00 -50.30 9.48
N TRP A 171 -55.31 -49.97 10.73
CA TRP A 171 -54.44 -49.22 11.64
C TRP A 171 -53.03 -49.84 11.79
N PHE A 172 -52.84 -51.14 11.54
CA PHE A 172 -51.53 -51.79 11.51
C PHE A 172 -50.54 -51.15 10.50
N PHE A 173 -51.00 -50.73 9.31
CA PHE A 173 -50.15 -50.00 8.37
C PHE A 173 -49.66 -48.68 8.97
N THR A 174 -50.54 -47.97 9.67
CA THR A 174 -50.20 -46.72 10.34
C THR A 174 -49.19 -46.94 11.46
N ILE A 175 -49.28 -48.03 12.21
CA ILE A 175 -48.28 -48.39 13.23
C ILE A 175 -46.92 -48.68 12.59
N ILE A 176 -46.86 -49.50 11.54
CA ILE A 176 -45.58 -49.83 10.89
C ILE A 176 -44.93 -48.57 10.33
N ILE A 177 -45.71 -47.70 9.70
CA ILE A 177 -45.26 -46.39 9.25
C ILE A 177 -44.74 -45.61 10.47
N ALA A 178 -45.55 -45.38 11.50
CA ALA A 178 -45.14 -44.63 12.70
C ALA A 178 -43.86 -45.19 13.36
N ALA A 179 -43.73 -46.52 13.47
CA ALA A 179 -42.55 -47.19 14.01
C ALA A 179 -41.31 -46.98 13.12
N THR A 180 -41.47 -47.07 11.80
CA THR A 180 -40.40 -46.77 10.83
C THR A 180 -39.95 -45.31 10.96
N PHE A 181 -40.90 -44.37 11.08
CA PHE A 181 -40.61 -42.95 11.28
C PHE A 181 -39.90 -42.69 12.61
N ALA A 182 -40.35 -43.29 13.70
CA ALA A 182 -39.72 -43.17 15.01
C ALA A 182 -38.29 -43.74 14.99
N GLY A 183 -38.10 -44.92 14.41
CA GLY A 183 -36.78 -45.55 14.24
C GLY A 183 -35.85 -44.67 13.39
N TYR A 184 -36.36 -44.14 12.28
CA TYR A 184 -35.61 -43.24 11.40
C TYR A 184 -35.19 -41.96 12.15
N ALA A 185 -36.13 -41.33 12.87
CA ALA A 185 -35.89 -40.08 13.61
C ALA A 185 -34.86 -40.28 14.73
N ILE A 186 -34.99 -41.35 15.51
CA ILE A 186 -34.05 -41.71 16.59
C ILE A 186 -32.65 -41.95 16.02
N TYR A 187 -32.54 -42.78 14.97
CA TYR A 187 -31.26 -43.07 14.33
C TYR A 187 -30.60 -41.79 13.79
N THR A 188 -31.39 -40.97 13.09
CA THR A 188 -30.93 -39.70 12.52
C THR A 188 -30.45 -38.75 13.60
N TYR A 189 -31.18 -38.61 14.71
CA TYR A 189 -30.82 -37.73 15.81
C TYR A 189 -29.48 -38.13 16.45
N VAL A 190 -29.31 -39.41 16.77
CA VAL A 190 -28.08 -39.91 17.43
C VAL A 190 -26.85 -39.72 16.56
N PHE A 191 -26.92 -40.11 15.29
CA PHE A 191 -25.78 -40.01 14.36
C PHE A 191 -25.52 -38.56 13.92
N THR A 192 -26.56 -37.73 13.78
CA THR A 192 -26.38 -36.29 13.49
C THR A 192 -25.67 -35.59 14.63
N ARG A 193 -26.02 -35.89 15.89
CA ARG A 193 -25.37 -35.29 17.06
C ARG A 193 -23.89 -35.65 17.13
N ARG A 194 -23.53 -36.91 16.85
CA ARG A 194 -22.12 -37.36 16.73
C ARG A 194 -21.39 -36.65 15.59
N ARG A 195 -22.02 -36.57 14.41
CA ARG A 195 -21.45 -35.88 13.24
C ARG A 195 -21.21 -34.39 13.49
N LEU A 196 -22.04 -33.74 14.30
CA LEU A 196 -21.93 -32.29 14.57
C LEU A 196 -20.56 -31.92 15.16
N GLU A 197 -19.98 -32.76 16.02
CA GLU A 197 -18.64 -32.51 16.58
C GLU A 197 -17.56 -32.54 15.50
N ILE A 198 -17.62 -33.51 14.57
CA ILE A 198 -16.72 -33.60 13.42
C ILE A 198 -16.90 -32.39 12.50
N GLN A 199 -18.14 -32.01 12.22
CA GLN A 199 -18.45 -30.84 11.39
C GLN A 199 -17.89 -29.55 12.00
N ARG A 200 -17.96 -29.37 13.32
CA ARG A 200 -17.34 -28.22 14.00
C ARG A 200 -15.83 -28.18 13.81
N ARG A 201 -15.15 -29.33 13.87
CA ARG A 201 -13.71 -29.43 13.59
C ARG A 201 -13.38 -29.06 12.15
N VAL A 202 -14.17 -29.54 11.17
CA VAL A 202 -14.03 -29.15 9.75
C VAL A 202 -14.16 -27.64 9.60
N ASN A 203 -15.22 -27.03 10.15
CA ASN A 203 -15.47 -25.59 10.04
C ASN A 203 -14.34 -24.76 10.68
N ALA A 204 -13.74 -25.22 11.78
CA ALA A 204 -12.62 -24.54 12.43
C ALA A 204 -11.33 -24.56 11.57
N ILE A 205 -11.01 -25.71 10.97
CA ILE A 205 -9.85 -25.85 10.07
C ILE A 205 -10.06 -25.05 8.78
N GLU A 206 -11.27 -25.07 8.23
CA GLU A 206 -11.64 -24.29 7.04
C GLU A 206 -11.49 -22.78 7.30
N ALA A 207 -11.96 -22.27 8.44
CA ALA A 207 -11.76 -20.88 8.83
C ALA A 207 -10.26 -20.52 8.99
N GLN A 208 -9.44 -21.44 9.51
CA GLN A 208 -8.00 -21.26 9.62
C GLN A 208 -7.33 -21.22 8.23
N SER A 209 -7.75 -22.07 7.30
CA SER A 209 -7.25 -22.09 5.92
C SER A 209 -7.61 -20.81 5.17
N ASP A 210 -8.87 -20.39 5.23
CA ASP A 210 -9.34 -19.12 4.65
C ASP A 210 -8.56 -17.93 5.21
N GLY A 211 -8.38 -17.90 6.54
CA GLY A 211 -7.65 -16.84 7.23
C GLY A 211 -6.20 -16.74 6.74
N ARG A 212 -5.51 -17.88 6.61
CA ARG A 212 -4.13 -17.92 6.09
C ARG A 212 -4.03 -17.50 4.63
N LEU A 213 -4.98 -17.91 3.78
CA LEU A 213 -5.01 -17.50 2.38
C LEU A 213 -5.14 -15.99 2.26
N VAL A 214 -6.08 -15.39 2.99
CA VAL A 214 -6.28 -13.94 2.99
C VAL A 214 -5.05 -13.22 3.53
N ASP A 215 -4.47 -13.68 4.64
CA ASP A 215 -3.29 -13.06 5.25
C ASP A 215 -2.05 -13.12 4.32
N SER A 216 -1.82 -14.26 3.67
CA SER A 216 -0.72 -14.43 2.72
C SER A 216 -0.89 -13.54 1.49
N LEU A 217 -2.11 -13.41 0.95
CA LEU A 217 -2.39 -12.55 -0.21
C LEU A 217 -2.35 -11.06 0.13
N LEU A 218 -2.81 -10.66 1.32
CA LEU A 218 -2.68 -9.27 1.82
C LEU A 218 -1.22 -8.88 2.03
N ASN A 219 -0.35 -9.84 2.34
CA ASN A 219 1.09 -9.64 2.55
C ASN A 219 1.93 -10.23 1.41
N TYR A 220 1.39 -10.29 0.18
CA TYR A 220 2.05 -10.89 -0.98
C TYR A 220 3.45 -10.33 -1.22
N ASP A 221 3.61 -9.00 -1.13
CA ASP A 221 4.90 -8.34 -1.32
C ASP A 221 5.93 -8.81 -0.30
N THR A 222 5.54 -9.00 0.98
CA THR A 222 6.41 -9.56 2.01
C THR A 222 6.85 -10.97 1.63
N VAL A 223 5.92 -11.83 1.22
CA VAL A 223 6.24 -13.20 0.80
C VAL A 223 7.26 -13.19 -0.35
N LYS A 224 7.10 -12.25 -1.31
CA LYS A 224 8.00 -12.08 -2.45
C LYS A 224 9.36 -11.48 -2.07
N PHE A 225 9.38 -10.45 -1.24
CA PHE A 225 10.62 -9.79 -0.79
C PHE A 225 11.51 -10.72 0.02
N PHE A 226 10.92 -11.63 0.79
CA PHE A 226 11.67 -12.62 1.55
C PHE A 226 11.83 -13.98 0.82
N ALA A 227 11.35 -14.10 -0.42
CA ALA A 227 11.40 -15.33 -1.24
C ALA A 227 10.90 -16.58 -0.49
N THR A 228 9.82 -16.44 0.28
CA THR A 228 9.28 -17.50 1.16
C THR A 228 8.03 -18.18 0.60
N GLU A 229 7.81 -18.16 -0.72
CA GLU A 229 6.61 -18.73 -1.35
C GLU A 229 6.43 -20.22 -1.03
N GLU A 230 7.50 -21.00 -1.05
CA GLU A 230 7.44 -22.41 -0.69
C GLU A 230 7.09 -22.63 0.78
N THR A 231 7.56 -21.76 1.67
CA THR A 231 7.25 -21.84 3.10
C THR A 231 5.78 -21.59 3.35
N GLU A 232 5.19 -20.58 2.72
CA GLU A 232 3.76 -20.32 2.83
C GLU A 232 2.92 -21.42 2.16
N THR A 233 3.40 -21.98 1.04
CA THR A 233 2.77 -23.14 0.39
C THR A 233 2.78 -24.36 1.31
N ARG A 234 3.89 -24.64 2.00
CA ARG A 234 4.00 -25.74 2.97
C ARG A 234 3.09 -25.52 4.17
N ARG A 235 3.07 -24.31 4.74
CA ARG A 235 2.18 -23.93 5.84
C ARG A 235 0.70 -24.10 5.50
N LEU A 236 0.29 -23.77 4.27
CA LEU A 236 -1.06 -24.02 3.81
C LEU A 236 -1.30 -25.53 3.63
N SER A 237 -0.36 -26.24 3.02
CA SER A 237 -0.44 -27.70 2.82
C SER A 237 -0.63 -28.46 4.13
N ASP A 238 0.04 -28.07 5.21
CA ASP A 238 -0.11 -28.69 6.54
C ASP A 238 -1.53 -28.54 7.11
N VAL A 239 -2.19 -27.41 6.85
CA VAL A 239 -3.58 -27.17 7.26
C VAL A 239 -4.52 -27.94 6.34
N LEU A 240 -4.23 -27.98 5.04
CA LEU A 240 -5.01 -28.74 4.07
C LEU A 240 -4.96 -30.25 4.35
N ALA A 241 -3.83 -30.78 4.83
CA ALA A 241 -3.74 -32.17 5.25
C ALA A 241 -4.73 -32.49 6.40
N GLN A 242 -4.77 -31.63 7.42
CA GLN A 242 -5.73 -31.76 8.53
C GLN A 242 -7.18 -31.56 8.05
N TRP A 243 -7.39 -30.67 7.07
CA TRP A 243 -8.69 -30.45 6.45
C TRP A 243 -9.17 -31.69 5.69
N ILE A 244 -8.30 -32.33 4.91
CA ILE A 244 -8.59 -33.58 4.19
C ILE A 244 -9.01 -34.67 5.19
N ASP A 245 -8.24 -34.89 6.25
CA ASP A 245 -8.55 -35.90 7.27
C ASP A 245 -9.90 -35.65 7.94
N ALA A 246 -10.14 -34.39 8.35
CA ALA A 246 -11.40 -33.99 8.97
C ALA A 246 -12.58 -34.14 8.00
N ARG A 247 -12.40 -33.80 6.71
CA ARG A 247 -13.44 -33.88 5.69
C ARG A 247 -13.76 -35.33 5.33
N ILE A 248 -12.76 -36.20 5.23
CA ILE A 248 -12.96 -37.64 5.04
C ILE A 248 -13.71 -38.23 6.23
N ALA A 249 -13.34 -37.89 7.47
CA ALA A 249 -14.06 -38.34 8.66
C ALA A 249 -15.52 -37.87 8.65
N ASN A 250 -15.78 -36.61 8.26
CA ASN A 250 -17.13 -36.07 8.12
C ASN A 250 -17.93 -36.79 7.02
N GLN A 251 -17.29 -37.13 5.89
CA GLN A 251 -17.91 -37.87 4.80
C GLN A 251 -18.24 -39.31 5.23
N ARG A 252 -17.33 -40.00 5.92
CA ARG A 252 -17.59 -41.34 6.48
C ARG A 252 -18.78 -41.32 7.45
N ALA A 253 -18.86 -40.30 8.32
CA ALA A 253 -19.99 -40.13 9.23
C ALA A 253 -21.31 -39.86 8.49
N LEU A 254 -21.29 -39.08 7.41
CA LEU A 254 -22.46 -38.84 6.56
C LEU A 254 -22.90 -40.12 5.82
N THR A 255 -21.95 -40.87 5.25
CA THR A 255 -22.24 -42.14 4.59
C THR A 255 -22.84 -43.16 5.57
N ALA A 256 -22.28 -43.29 6.77
CA ALA A 256 -22.82 -44.16 7.81
C ALA A 256 -24.27 -43.79 8.18
N LEU A 257 -24.55 -42.48 8.31
CA LEU A 257 -25.90 -41.96 8.53
C LEU A 257 -26.85 -42.37 7.39
N HIS A 258 -26.48 -42.13 6.12
CA HIS A 258 -27.33 -42.47 4.97
C HIS A 258 -27.55 -43.98 4.84
N VAL A 259 -26.53 -44.81 5.05
CA VAL A 259 -26.66 -46.28 4.99
C VAL A 259 -27.62 -46.78 6.06
N GLY A 260 -27.50 -46.30 7.30
CA GLY A 260 -28.41 -46.68 8.37
C GLY A 260 -29.84 -46.19 8.15
N GLN A 261 -30.01 -44.96 7.66
CA GLN A 261 -31.33 -44.43 7.26
C GLN A 261 -31.98 -45.28 6.18
N SER A 262 -31.25 -45.61 5.11
CA SER A 262 -31.72 -46.51 4.05
C SER A 262 -32.06 -47.90 4.59
N GLY A 263 -31.29 -48.43 5.55
CA GLY A 263 -31.58 -49.70 6.21
C GLY A 263 -32.90 -49.68 6.98
N VAL A 264 -33.17 -48.61 7.75
CA VAL A 264 -34.45 -48.44 8.47
C VAL A 264 -35.62 -48.32 7.50
N ILE A 265 -35.47 -47.54 6.43
CA ILE A 265 -36.51 -47.39 5.39
C ILE A 265 -36.77 -48.73 4.70
N ALA A 266 -35.73 -49.47 4.30
CA ALA A 266 -35.88 -50.76 3.64
C ALA A 266 -36.61 -51.78 4.53
N ALA A 267 -36.30 -51.81 5.84
CA ALA A 267 -37.01 -52.64 6.80
C ALA A 267 -38.49 -52.25 6.94
N GLY A 268 -38.79 -50.93 6.96
CA GLY A 268 -40.15 -50.42 6.98
C GLY A 268 -40.95 -50.76 5.72
N ILE A 269 -40.36 -50.56 4.54
CA ILE A 269 -40.93 -50.95 3.25
C ILE A 269 -41.20 -52.45 3.21
N ALA A 270 -40.22 -53.28 3.60
CA ALA A 270 -40.38 -54.72 3.65
C ALA A 270 -41.55 -55.14 4.56
N ALA A 271 -41.63 -54.58 5.77
CA ALA A 271 -42.72 -54.88 6.71
C ALA A 271 -44.10 -54.47 6.16
N VAL A 272 -44.20 -53.28 5.55
CA VAL A 272 -45.44 -52.78 4.95
C VAL A 272 -45.85 -53.59 3.73
N VAL A 273 -44.91 -53.91 2.84
CA VAL A 273 -45.15 -54.72 1.63
C VAL A 273 -45.54 -56.15 2.02
N LEU A 274 -44.89 -56.77 3.01
CA LEU A 274 -45.27 -58.10 3.51
C LEU A 274 -46.70 -58.11 4.06
N LEU A 275 -47.08 -57.10 4.85
CA LEU A 275 -48.45 -56.97 5.36
C LEU A 275 -49.45 -56.74 4.22
N ALA A 276 -49.13 -55.88 3.24
CA ALA A 276 -49.97 -55.63 2.08
C ALA A 276 -50.15 -56.89 1.22
N VAL A 277 -49.08 -57.64 0.93
CA VAL A 277 -49.15 -58.91 0.19
C VAL A 277 -50.04 -59.92 0.91
N GLN A 278 -49.91 -60.07 2.24
CA GLN A 278 -50.80 -60.93 3.01
C GLN A 278 -52.28 -60.50 2.90
N LYS A 279 -52.55 -59.19 2.90
CA LYS A 279 -53.90 -58.64 2.74
C LYS A 279 -54.45 -58.79 1.33
N VAL A 280 -53.59 -58.73 0.30
CA VAL A 280 -53.97 -59.03 -1.09
C VAL A 280 -54.29 -60.51 -1.27
N MET A 281 -53.46 -61.41 -0.73
CA MET A 281 -53.68 -62.86 -0.79
C MET A 281 -54.97 -63.29 -0.06
N THR A 282 -55.40 -62.54 0.95
CA THR A 282 -56.66 -62.77 1.67
C THR A 282 -57.86 -62.06 1.04
N GLY A 283 -57.67 -61.36 -0.08
CA GLY A 283 -58.73 -60.63 -0.80
C GLY A 283 -59.20 -59.34 -0.10
N ALA A 284 -58.53 -58.91 0.98
CA ALA A 284 -58.87 -57.71 1.73
C ALA A 284 -58.35 -56.42 1.08
N MET A 285 -57.44 -56.53 0.10
CA MET A 285 -56.82 -55.42 -0.64
C MET A 285 -56.59 -55.82 -2.11
N SER A 286 -56.57 -54.85 -3.02
CA SER A 286 -56.25 -55.05 -4.44
C SER A 286 -54.74 -55.00 -4.72
N VAL A 287 -54.32 -55.38 -5.93
CA VAL A 287 -52.92 -55.22 -6.37
C VAL A 287 -52.55 -53.73 -6.47
N GLY A 288 -53.48 -52.87 -6.88
CA GLY A 288 -53.29 -51.42 -6.87
C GLY A 288 -53.13 -50.84 -5.47
N ASP A 289 -53.78 -51.41 -4.44
CA ASP A 289 -53.57 -51.00 -3.04
C ASP A 289 -52.14 -51.26 -2.57
N LEU A 290 -51.55 -52.40 -2.96
CA LEU A 290 -50.14 -52.71 -2.68
C LEU A 290 -49.22 -51.64 -3.31
N VAL A 291 -49.48 -51.27 -4.57
CA VAL A 291 -48.70 -50.24 -5.28
C VAL A 291 -48.87 -48.87 -4.61
N LEU A 292 -50.09 -48.51 -4.20
CA LEU A 292 -50.38 -47.25 -3.51
C LEU A 292 -49.58 -47.12 -2.21
N ILE A 293 -49.68 -48.13 -1.34
CA ILE A 293 -49.04 -48.10 -0.04
C ILE A 293 -47.51 -48.09 -0.20
N ASN A 294 -46.97 -48.87 -1.14
CA ASN A 294 -45.55 -48.86 -1.44
C ASN A 294 -45.06 -47.48 -1.95
N ALA A 295 -45.83 -46.85 -2.84
CA ALA A 295 -45.51 -45.51 -3.34
C ALA A 295 -45.55 -44.46 -2.22
N TYR A 296 -46.57 -44.50 -1.35
CA TYR A 296 -46.68 -43.58 -0.22
C TYR A 296 -45.56 -43.76 0.80
N ILE A 297 -45.19 -44.98 1.20
CA ILE A 297 -44.09 -45.12 2.17
C ILE A 297 -42.77 -44.56 1.60
N ILE A 298 -42.47 -44.80 0.32
CA ILE A 298 -41.29 -44.22 -0.34
C ILE A 298 -41.37 -42.69 -0.36
N GLN A 299 -42.53 -42.14 -0.72
CA GLN A 299 -42.77 -40.69 -0.81
C GLN A 299 -42.63 -40.00 0.55
N VAL A 300 -43.12 -40.58 1.64
CA VAL A 300 -43.03 -39.99 2.99
C VAL A 300 -41.60 -40.10 3.54
N CYS A 301 -40.84 -41.14 3.16
CA CYS A 301 -39.44 -41.31 3.59
C CYS A 301 -38.45 -40.38 2.89
N MET A 302 -38.69 -40.01 1.63
CA MET A 302 -37.78 -39.16 0.84
C MET A 302 -37.50 -37.77 1.47
N PRO A 303 -38.50 -36.95 1.86
CA PRO A 303 -38.28 -35.64 2.48
C PRO A 303 -37.53 -35.69 3.82
N LEU A 304 -37.60 -36.82 4.53
CA LEU A 304 -36.94 -36.96 5.83
C LEU A 304 -35.41 -36.87 5.72
N ASN A 305 -34.84 -37.35 4.60
CA ASN A 305 -33.40 -37.27 4.35
C ASN A 305 -32.90 -35.82 4.34
N THR A 306 -33.74 -34.91 3.84
CA THR A 306 -33.41 -33.49 3.72
C THR A 306 -33.65 -32.72 5.03
N LEU A 307 -34.56 -33.18 5.91
CA LEU A 307 -34.86 -32.49 7.18
C LEU A 307 -33.64 -32.38 8.11
N GLY A 308 -32.78 -33.39 8.16
CA GLY A 308 -31.56 -33.36 8.97
C GLY A 308 -30.56 -32.30 8.50
N PHE A 309 -30.46 -32.08 7.18
CA PHE A 309 -29.71 -30.98 6.59
C PHE A 309 -30.36 -29.63 6.91
N VAL A 310 -31.66 -29.50 6.65
CA VAL A 310 -32.44 -28.28 6.90
C VAL A 310 -32.33 -27.83 8.34
N PHE A 311 -32.37 -28.75 9.31
CA PHE A 311 -32.23 -28.41 10.73
C PHE A 311 -30.85 -27.80 11.06
N ARG A 312 -29.76 -28.37 10.54
CA ARG A 312 -28.41 -27.84 10.77
C ARG A 312 -28.23 -26.50 10.08
N GLU A 313 -28.59 -26.43 8.80
CA GLU A 313 -28.47 -25.22 8.00
C GLU A 313 -29.32 -24.07 8.56
N THR A 314 -30.50 -24.37 9.11
CA THR A 314 -31.34 -23.39 9.83
C THR A 314 -30.63 -22.85 11.06
N ASN A 315 -29.92 -23.70 11.82
CA ASN A 315 -29.18 -23.25 13.00
C ASN A 315 -27.95 -22.42 12.62
N ASP A 316 -27.22 -22.82 11.58
CA ASP A 316 -26.06 -22.07 11.09
C ASP A 316 -26.50 -20.71 10.51
N ALA A 317 -27.57 -20.69 9.70
CA ALA A 317 -28.19 -19.48 9.20
C ALA A 317 -28.64 -18.56 10.35
N LYS A 318 -29.29 -19.08 11.39
CA LYS A 318 -29.66 -18.30 12.59
C LYS A 318 -28.45 -17.62 13.23
N VAL A 319 -27.34 -18.33 13.41
CA VAL A 319 -26.12 -17.76 14.00
C VAL A 319 -25.55 -16.65 13.12
N ASN A 320 -25.52 -16.85 11.80
CA ASN A 320 -25.01 -15.84 10.87
C ASN A 320 -25.91 -14.59 10.85
N VAL A 321 -27.24 -14.77 10.84
CA VAL A 321 -28.21 -13.68 10.93
C VAL A 321 -28.09 -12.95 12.28
N GLU A 322 -27.87 -13.66 13.38
CA GLU A 322 -27.62 -13.05 14.70
C GLU A 322 -26.37 -12.15 14.68
N ARG A 323 -25.28 -12.55 14.02
CA ARG A 323 -24.06 -11.73 13.90
C ARG A 323 -24.31 -10.47 13.07
N MET A 324 -25.00 -10.59 11.94
CA MET A 324 -25.37 -9.44 11.11
C MET A 324 -26.31 -8.48 11.86
N PHE A 325 -27.31 -9.00 12.57
CA PHE A 325 -28.20 -8.18 13.39
C PHE A 325 -27.49 -7.56 14.59
N ALA A 326 -26.46 -8.20 15.14
CA ALA A 326 -25.62 -7.56 16.16
C ALA A 326 -24.93 -6.31 15.61
N ILE A 327 -24.58 -6.25 14.31
CA ILE A 327 -24.11 -5.03 13.65
C ILE A 327 -25.24 -4.01 13.52
N LEU A 328 -26.42 -4.42 13.06
CA LEU A 328 -27.59 -3.52 12.91
C LEU A 328 -28.08 -2.93 14.23
N VAL A 329 -27.93 -3.65 15.34
CA VAL A 329 -28.30 -3.21 16.69
C VAL A 329 -27.15 -2.49 17.38
N ALA A 330 -25.90 -2.67 16.92
CA ALA A 330 -24.75 -1.95 17.46
C ALA A 330 -25.03 -0.45 17.39
N ARG A 331 -24.87 0.21 18.53
CA ARG A 331 -25.00 1.65 18.63
C ARG A 331 -23.60 2.24 18.69
N GLY A 332 -23.38 3.26 17.87
CA GLY A 332 -22.19 4.08 17.99
C GLY A 332 -22.17 4.85 19.31
N VAL A 333 -21.01 5.42 19.65
CA VAL A 333 -20.89 6.26 20.84
C VAL A 333 -21.72 7.54 20.64
N PRO A 334 -22.73 7.84 21.50
CA PRO A 334 -23.57 9.03 21.33
C PRO A 334 -22.75 10.31 21.31
N GLY A 335 -23.03 11.20 20.34
CA GLY A 335 -22.26 12.41 20.11
C GLY A 335 -20.96 12.17 19.32
N GLU A 336 -20.29 11.03 19.43
CA GLU A 336 -19.09 10.75 18.61
C GLU A 336 -19.51 10.30 17.21
N ASP A 337 -20.33 9.26 17.15
CA ASP A 337 -20.71 8.60 15.90
C ASP A 337 -21.99 9.20 15.29
N LEU A 338 -22.89 9.68 16.17
CA LEU A 338 -24.16 10.28 15.80
C LEU A 338 -24.21 11.76 16.21
N ASP A 339 -24.83 12.58 15.36
CA ASP A 339 -25.12 13.97 15.69
C ASP A 339 -26.08 14.04 16.88
N VAL A 340 -25.88 15.05 17.75
CA VAL A 340 -26.84 15.33 18.82
C VAL A 340 -28.16 15.83 18.21
N PRO A 341 -29.33 15.58 18.82
CA PRO A 341 -30.63 15.90 18.22
C PRO A 341 -30.79 17.35 17.73
N ASP A 342 -30.17 18.31 18.43
CA ASP A 342 -30.23 19.74 18.11
C ASP A 342 -28.94 20.26 17.44
N ALA A 343 -28.17 19.38 16.79
CA ALA A 343 -26.93 19.76 16.13
C ALA A 343 -27.18 20.77 15.00
N ARG A 344 -26.49 21.90 15.04
CA ARG A 344 -26.61 22.96 14.03
C ARG A 344 -25.62 22.77 12.89
N THR A 345 -25.89 23.32 11.72
CA THR A 345 -24.86 23.40 10.66
C THR A 345 -23.74 24.34 11.12
N LEU A 346 -22.49 23.90 10.99
CA LEU A 346 -21.32 24.71 11.29
C LEU A 346 -21.27 25.92 10.36
N ALA A 347 -21.31 27.13 10.93
CA ALA A 347 -21.12 28.37 10.20
C ALA A 347 -19.65 28.80 10.30
N VAL A 348 -18.85 28.57 9.25
CA VAL A 348 -17.44 29.02 9.22
C VAL A 348 -17.35 30.38 8.54
N THR A 349 -16.90 31.36 9.31
CA THR A 349 -16.67 32.75 8.91
C THR A 349 -15.18 32.95 8.63
N ASP A 350 -14.39 33.04 9.70
CA ASP A 350 -12.97 33.34 9.66
C ASP A 350 -12.10 32.06 9.76
N GLY A 351 -12.62 30.99 10.36
CA GLY A 351 -11.92 29.71 10.48
C GLY A 351 -10.90 29.67 11.61
N ALA A 352 -11.17 30.34 12.73
CA ALA A 352 -10.39 30.22 13.96
C ALA A 352 -10.58 28.83 14.58
N ILE A 353 -9.51 28.22 15.09
CA ILE A 353 -9.55 26.88 15.73
C ILE A 353 -9.03 27.00 17.14
N GLU A 354 -9.71 26.40 18.11
CA GLU A 354 -9.28 26.43 19.51
C GLU A 354 -9.44 25.06 20.17
N PHE A 355 -8.38 24.61 20.81
CA PHE A 355 -8.36 23.44 21.69
C PHE A 355 -8.28 23.96 23.12
N GLU A 356 -9.22 23.58 23.97
CA GLU A 356 -9.24 24.00 25.38
C GLU A 356 -9.16 22.78 26.31
N ARG A 357 -8.02 22.65 27.01
CA ARG A 357 -7.77 21.63 28.05
C ARG A 357 -8.14 20.22 27.60
N VAL A 358 -7.76 19.88 26.37
CA VAL A 358 -8.16 18.64 25.71
C VAL A 358 -7.38 17.45 26.27
N ASN A 359 -8.10 16.46 26.77
CA ASN A 359 -7.56 15.17 27.17
C ASN A 359 -8.19 14.07 26.34
N PHE A 360 -7.39 13.08 25.89
CA PHE A 360 -7.90 12.01 25.04
C PHE A 360 -7.09 10.72 25.14
N GLY A 361 -7.75 9.58 25.03
CA GLY A 361 -7.16 8.25 24.83
C GLY A 361 -8.04 7.38 23.93
N TYR A 362 -7.42 6.53 23.11
CA TYR A 362 -8.14 5.55 22.28
C TYR A 362 -8.78 4.46 23.16
N ASP A 363 -8.10 4.08 24.24
CA ASP A 363 -8.59 3.19 25.28
C ASP A 363 -8.48 3.91 26.64
N PRO A 364 -9.43 3.73 27.58
CA PRO A 364 -9.33 4.32 28.93
C PRO A 364 -8.00 4.05 29.65
N ALA A 365 -7.35 2.92 29.38
CA ALA A 365 -6.08 2.54 30.00
C ALA A 365 -4.87 3.34 29.46
N ARG A 366 -4.98 3.97 28.28
CA ARG A 366 -3.86 4.67 27.64
C ARG A 366 -4.25 6.06 27.17
N GLN A 367 -3.91 7.06 27.99
CA GLN A 367 -4.04 8.46 27.64
C GLN A 367 -2.97 8.88 26.62
N ILE A 368 -3.42 9.50 25.52
CA ILE A 368 -2.59 9.96 24.39
C ILE A 368 -2.38 11.47 24.43
N LEU A 369 -3.42 12.26 24.73
CA LEU A 369 -3.34 13.72 24.88
C LEU A 369 -3.63 14.12 26.32
N ARG A 370 -2.84 15.06 26.84
CA ARG A 370 -2.84 15.53 28.23
C ARG A 370 -2.89 17.04 28.25
N ASP A 371 -4.03 17.59 28.65
CA ASP A 371 -4.25 19.04 28.85
C ASP A 371 -3.77 19.92 27.67
N VAL A 372 -4.12 19.55 26.45
CA VAL A 372 -3.70 20.27 25.25
C VAL A 372 -4.55 21.53 25.08
N THR A 373 -3.91 22.70 25.09
CA THR A 373 -4.57 24.01 24.90
C THR A 373 -3.79 24.86 23.91
N PHE A 374 -4.44 25.32 22.84
CA PHE A 374 -3.87 26.26 21.86
C PHE A 374 -4.98 26.89 21.00
N ARG A 375 -4.65 28.01 20.34
CA ARG A 375 -5.55 28.71 19.41
C ARG A 375 -4.84 29.04 18.11
N ILE A 376 -5.52 28.83 17.00
CA ILE A 376 -5.10 29.23 15.65
C ILE A 376 -5.96 30.40 15.22
N HIS A 377 -5.30 31.51 14.89
CA HIS A 377 -5.98 32.68 14.35
C HIS A 377 -6.42 32.42 12.89
N PRO A 378 -7.52 33.05 12.44
CA PRO A 378 -7.96 32.98 11.05
C PRO A 378 -6.83 33.24 10.06
N GLY A 379 -6.75 32.41 9.02
CA GLY A 379 -5.77 32.57 7.93
C GLY A 379 -4.32 32.27 8.30
N HIS A 380 -4.03 31.95 9.57
CA HIS A 380 -2.68 31.60 10.02
C HIS A 380 -2.37 30.12 9.76
N ARG A 381 -1.07 29.86 9.62
CA ARG A 381 -0.48 28.55 9.41
C ARG A 381 0.12 28.04 10.71
N LEU A 382 -0.52 27.03 11.29
CA LEU A 382 -0.01 26.30 12.44
C LEU A 382 0.81 25.10 11.96
N ALA A 383 2.03 24.97 12.46
CA ALA A 383 2.78 23.73 12.35
C ALA A 383 2.75 22.94 13.66
N VAL A 384 2.65 21.61 13.57
CA VAL A 384 2.73 20.71 14.72
C VAL A 384 3.90 19.75 14.49
N VAL A 385 4.89 19.81 15.38
CA VAL A 385 6.13 19.05 15.31
C VAL A 385 6.35 18.23 16.59
N GLY A 386 7.16 17.19 16.50
CA GLY A 386 7.51 16.34 17.64
C GLY A 386 7.77 14.89 17.24
N GLY A 387 8.33 14.11 18.16
CA GLY A 387 8.66 12.71 17.92
C GLY A 387 7.48 11.81 17.51
N SER A 388 7.78 10.61 17.02
CA SER A 388 6.74 9.61 16.75
C SER A 388 5.95 9.29 18.03
N GLY A 389 4.63 9.16 17.92
CA GLY A 389 3.76 8.88 19.06
C GLY A 389 3.49 10.07 20.01
N SER A 390 3.91 11.29 19.68
CA SER A 390 3.63 12.49 20.50
C SER A 390 2.17 12.94 20.50
N GLY A 391 1.34 12.42 19.57
CA GLY A 391 -0.10 12.70 19.49
C GLY A 391 -0.54 13.62 18.35
N LYS A 392 0.34 14.00 17.42
CA LYS A 392 0.06 14.93 16.30
C LYS A 392 -1.16 14.53 15.47
N SER A 393 -1.17 13.30 14.91
CA SER A 393 -2.29 12.81 14.09
C SER A 393 -3.60 12.67 14.88
N THR A 394 -3.51 12.54 16.21
CA THR A 394 -4.69 12.52 17.08
C THR A 394 -5.38 13.88 17.12
N LEU A 395 -4.65 15.00 17.06
CA LEU A 395 -5.25 16.34 16.98
C LEU A 395 -6.14 16.48 15.75
N VAL A 396 -5.67 16.00 14.60
CA VAL A 396 -6.43 16.01 13.34
C VAL A 396 -7.66 15.13 13.45
N ARG A 397 -7.54 13.93 14.02
CA ARG A 397 -8.69 13.04 14.23
C ARG A 397 -9.76 13.65 15.15
N LEU A 398 -9.37 14.43 16.16
CA LEU A 398 -10.31 15.17 17.02
C LEU A 398 -10.95 16.36 16.28
N LEU A 399 -10.18 17.10 15.48
CA LEU A 399 -10.69 18.21 14.68
C LEU A 399 -11.76 17.76 13.66
N PHE A 400 -11.56 16.60 13.04
CA PHE A 400 -12.55 15.99 12.14
C PHE A 400 -13.73 15.29 12.87
N ARG A 401 -13.74 15.30 14.21
CA ARG A 401 -14.65 14.54 15.06
C ARG A 401 -14.75 13.09 14.58
N ILE A 402 -13.60 12.47 14.35
CA ILE A 402 -13.47 11.00 14.19
C ILE A 402 -13.53 10.33 15.56
N TYR A 403 -13.01 11.04 16.57
CA TYR A 403 -13.18 10.72 17.98
C TYR A 403 -13.60 11.97 18.74
N GLN A 404 -14.21 11.80 19.92
CA GLN A 404 -14.42 12.90 20.86
C GLN A 404 -13.33 12.95 21.92
N PRO A 405 -12.94 14.15 22.37
CA PRO A 405 -12.05 14.28 23.52
C PRO A 405 -12.73 13.75 24.79
N THR A 406 -11.96 13.08 25.66
CA THR A 406 -12.43 12.56 26.96
C THR A 406 -12.81 13.70 27.90
N SER A 407 -12.07 14.81 27.86
CA SER A 407 -12.42 16.07 28.52
C SER A 407 -11.84 17.26 27.75
N GLY A 408 -12.35 18.46 28.05
CA GLY A 408 -12.05 19.67 27.27
C GLY A 408 -13.00 19.85 26.07
N ARG A 409 -12.66 20.77 25.17
CA ARG A 409 -13.44 21.04 23.96
C ARG A 409 -12.58 21.49 22.79
N VAL A 410 -13.06 21.22 21.58
CA VAL A 410 -12.48 21.70 20.31
C VAL A 410 -13.52 22.61 19.67
N LEU A 411 -13.11 23.81 19.28
CA LEU A 411 -13.97 24.87 18.79
C LEU A 411 -13.52 25.33 17.40
N ILE A 412 -14.48 25.65 16.54
CA ILE A 412 -14.25 26.34 15.27
C ILE A 412 -15.13 27.60 15.28
N ASP A 413 -14.53 28.78 15.14
CA ASP A 413 -15.20 30.08 15.28
C ASP A 413 -16.08 30.16 16.55
N GLY A 414 -15.57 29.62 17.66
CA GLY A 414 -16.26 29.57 18.96
C GLY A 414 -17.39 28.53 19.06
N GLN A 415 -17.68 27.77 18.00
CA GLN A 415 -18.67 26.69 18.00
C GLN A 415 -18.02 25.35 18.36
N ASP A 416 -18.53 24.67 19.38
CA ASP A 416 -18.03 23.34 19.78
C ASP A 416 -18.35 22.30 18.69
N VAL A 417 -17.33 21.57 18.23
CA VAL A 417 -17.46 20.57 17.15
C VAL A 417 -18.44 19.45 17.49
N ARG A 418 -18.75 19.23 18.78
CA ARG A 418 -19.73 18.24 19.26
C ARG A 418 -21.18 18.71 19.06
N ALA A 419 -21.41 20.03 18.99
CA ALA A 419 -22.73 20.64 18.89
C ALA A 419 -23.16 20.95 17.44
N VAL A 420 -22.29 20.69 16.46
CA VAL A 420 -22.59 20.87 15.04
C VAL A 420 -22.78 19.53 14.31
N THR A 421 -23.38 19.56 13.12
CA THR A 421 -23.55 18.35 12.31
C THR A 421 -22.21 17.87 11.76
N GLN A 422 -21.92 16.57 11.84
CA GLN A 422 -20.66 16.00 11.34
C GLN A 422 -20.46 16.28 9.85
N ARG A 423 -21.55 16.28 9.06
CA ARG A 423 -21.50 16.60 7.64
C ARG A 423 -20.94 18.00 7.40
N SER A 424 -21.51 19.02 8.04
CA SER A 424 -21.07 20.42 7.86
C SER A 424 -19.64 20.65 8.34
N LEU A 425 -19.25 20.03 9.46
CA LEU A 425 -17.88 20.06 9.98
C LEU A 425 -16.89 19.48 8.96
N ARG A 426 -17.17 18.27 8.46
CA ARG A 426 -16.28 17.59 7.52
C ARG A 426 -16.29 18.26 6.15
N GLU A 427 -17.37 18.89 5.71
CA GLU A 427 -17.41 19.69 4.48
C GLU A 427 -16.54 20.96 4.61
N ALA A 428 -16.48 21.57 5.79
CA ALA A 428 -15.71 22.79 6.04
C ALA A 428 -14.19 22.60 6.14
N ILE A 429 -13.71 21.36 6.36
CA ILE A 429 -12.29 21.04 6.56
C ILE A 429 -11.78 20.15 5.41
N GLY A 430 -10.71 20.55 4.73
CA GLY A 430 -9.98 19.67 3.79
C GLY A 430 -8.77 19.02 4.44
N ILE A 431 -8.34 17.90 3.87
CA ILE A 431 -7.16 17.18 4.34
C ILE A 431 -6.37 16.62 3.16
N VAL A 432 -5.06 16.74 3.23
CA VAL A 432 -4.09 15.97 2.44
C VAL A 432 -3.42 14.99 3.41
N PRO A 433 -3.81 13.71 3.43
CA PRO A 433 -3.30 12.74 4.40
C PRO A 433 -1.89 12.25 4.03
N GLN A 434 -1.19 11.69 5.00
CA GLN A 434 0.11 11.03 4.83
C GLN A 434 -0.01 9.88 3.82
N ASP A 435 -0.88 8.92 4.13
CA ASP A 435 -1.20 7.80 3.25
C ASP A 435 -2.45 8.10 2.44
N THR A 436 -2.25 8.53 1.19
CA THR A 436 -3.38 8.74 0.28
C THR A 436 -3.91 7.39 -0.22
N VAL A 437 -5.05 6.97 0.32
CA VAL A 437 -5.80 5.82 -0.19
C VAL A 437 -6.74 6.27 -1.31
N LEU A 438 -6.69 5.54 -2.42
CA LEU A 438 -7.57 5.73 -3.57
C LEU A 438 -8.54 4.55 -3.71
N PHE A 439 -9.75 4.82 -4.20
CA PHE A 439 -10.69 3.78 -4.59
C PHE A 439 -10.20 3.12 -5.88
N ASN A 440 -10.49 1.83 -6.06
CA ASN A 440 -10.18 1.09 -7.29
C ASN A 440 -11.13 1.48 -8.45
N ASP A 441 -11.03 2.74 -8.82
CA ASP A 441 -11.85 3.43 -9.82
C ASP A 441 -10.95 4.34 -10.68
N THR A 442 -11.56 5.15 -11.53
CA THR A 442 -10.91 6.13 -12.40
C THR A 442 -10.21 7.23 -11.60
N ILE A 443 -9.21 7.88 -12.21
CA ILE A 443 -8.60 9.10 -11.67
C ILE A 443 -9.68 10.17 -11.44
N ALA A 444 -10.59 10.35 -12.40
CA ALA A 444 -11.67 11.33 -12.30
C ALA A 444 -12.60 11.08 -11.11
N TYR A 445 -13.01 9.84 -10.88
CA TYR A 445 -13.83 9.48 -9.71
C TYR A 445 -13.10 9.81 -8.42
N ASN A 446 -11.82 9.45 -8.34
CA ASN A 446 -11.01 9.71 -7.17
C ASN A 446 -10.85 11.21 -6.89
N ILE A 447 -10.67 12.06 -7.90
CA ILE A 447 -10.63 13.52 -7.72
C ILE A 447 -12.01 14.06 -7.33
N ALA A 448 -13.07 13.64 -8.04
CA ALA A 448 -14.46 14.05 -7.79
C ALA A 448 -14.94 13.71 -6.37
N TYR A 449 -14.35 12.69 -5.74
CA TYR A 449 -14.64 12.31 -4.36
C TYR A 449 -14.43 13.46 -3.36
N GLY A 450 -13.62 14.48 -3.69
CA GLY A 450 -13.42 15.67 -2.86
C GLY A 450 -14.68 16.53 -2.67
N ARG A 451 -15.62 16.52 -3.63
CA ARG A 451 -16.88 17.28 -3.56
C ARG A 451 -18.01 16.57 -4.32
N GLN A 452 -19.08 16.24 -3.60
CA GLN A 452 -20.27 15.65 -4.21
C GLN A 452 -20.87 16.57 -5.28
N GLY A 453 -21.27 16.00 -6.41
CA GLY A 453 -21.86 16.74 -7.54
C GLY A 453 -20.86 17.56 -8.37
N ALA A 454 -19.54 17.36 -8.20
CA ALA A 454 -18.54 18.03 -9.03
C ALA A 454 -18.69 17.62 -10.51
N THR A 455 -18.67 18.61 -11.40
CA THR A 455 -18.70 18.37 -12.85
C THR A 455 -17.33 17.92 -13.35
N ARG A 456 -17.28 17.29 -14.54
CA ARG A 456 -16.00 16.92 -15.16
C ARG A 456 -15.09 18.14 -15.37
N ALA A 457 -15.65 19.31 -15.67
CA ALA A 457 -14.89 20.55 -15.78
C ALA A 457 -14.25 20.97 -14.45
N ASP A 458 -14.94 20.79 -13.33
CA ASP A 458 -14.39 21.06 -12.00
C ASP A 458 -13.23 20.12 -11.68
N VAL A 459 -13.37 18.83 -12.03
CA VAL A 459 -12.31 17.82 -11.88
C VAL A 459 -11.06 18.18 -12.68
N VAL A 460 -11.22 18.59 -13.94
CA VAL A 460 -10.10 19.00 -14.80
C VAL A 460 -9.41 20.25 -14.24
N ARG A 461 -10.16 21.25 -13.77
CA ARG A 461 -9.57 22.45 -13.14
C ARG A 461 -8.80 22.11 -11.87
N ALA A 462 -9.34 21.22 -11.03
CA ALA A 462 -8.67 20.78 -9.82
C ALA A 462 -7.40 19.96 -10.13
N ALA A 463 -7.45 19.08 -11.14
CA ALA A 463 -6.29 18.30 -11.59
C ALA A 463 -5.16 19.19 -12.12
N ARG A 464 -5.49 20.18 -12.95
CA ARG A 464 -4.52 21.18 -13.45
C ARG A 464 -3.90 21.99 -12.32
N ALA A 465 -4.72 22.45 -11.38
CA ALA A 465 -4.25 23.18 -10.21
C ALA A 465 -3.35 22.33 -9.30
N ALA A 466 -3.46 21.00 -9.36
CA ALA A 466 -2.58 20.06 -8.67
C ALA A 466 -1.43 19.52 -9.55
N GLN A 467 -1.20 20.10 -10.73
CA GLN A 467 -0.18 19.69 -11.70
C GLN A 467 -0.26 18.20 -12.11
N LEU A 468 -1.48 17.70 -12.30
CA LEU A 468 -1.73 16.32 -12.79
C LEU A 468 -1.99 16.25 -14.29
N ASP A 469 -2.12 17.37 -14.98
CA ASP A 469 -2.49 17.45 -16.39
C ASP A 469 -1.51 16.71 -17.29
N GLU A 470 -0.21 17.02 -17.20
CA GLU A 470 0.80 16.36 -18.04
C GLU A 470 0.88 14.85 -17.78
N PHE A 471 0.75 14.43 -16.52
CA PHE A 471 0.70 13.02 -16.16
C PHE A 471 -0.54 12.32 -16.75
N ILE A 472 -1.71 12.91 -16.58
CA ILE A 472 -2.98 12.36 -17.07
C ILE A 472 -2.99 12.32 -18.61
N GLU A 473 -2.42 13.32 -19.28
CA GLU A 473 -2.33 13.36 -20.74
C GLU A 473 -1.45 12.24 -21.31
N ARG A 474 -0.44 11.77 -20.57
CA ARG A 474 0.42 10.65 -20.98
C ARG A 474 -0.23 9.26 -20.78
N LEU A 475 -1.33 9.17 -20.04
CA LEU A 475 -2.01 7.90 -19.79
C LEU A 475 -2.97 7.55 -20.95
N PRO A 476 -3.07 6.27 -21.36
CA PRO A 476 -3.90 5.85 -22.50
C PRO A 476 -5.38 6.24 -22.37
N ASP A 477 -5.95 6.10 -21.17
CA ASP A 477 -7.36 6.39 -20.89
C ASP A 477 -7.54 7.76 -20.21
N HIS A 478 -6.49 8.57 -20.16
CA HIS A 478 -6.46 9.87 -19.50
C HIS A 478 -7.11 9.85 -18.11
N TYR A 479 -8.15 10.65 -17.89
CA TYR A 479 -8.89 10.78 -16.65
C TYR A 479 -9.69 9.52 -16.27
N ASP A 480 -9.99 8.66 -17.23
CA ASP A 480 -10.74 7.41 -17.03
C ASP A 480 -9.80 6.21 -16.75
N THR A 481 -8.49 6.46 -16.70
CA THR A 481 -7.50 5.49 -16.24
C THR A 481 -7.83 4.98 -14.83
N ARG A 482 -7.89 3.66 -14.66
CA ARG A 482 -8.10 3.02 -13.37
C ARG A 482 -6.82 2.97 -12.54
N VAL A 483 -6.89 3.43 -11.30
CA VAL A 483 -5.72 3.55 -10.40
C VAL A 483 -5.32 2.23 -9.73
N GLY A 484 -6.17 1.19 -9.80
CA GLY A 484 -5.93 -0.10 -9.16
C GLY A 484 -6.28 -0.13 -7.67
N GLU A 485 -6.11 -1.27 -7.02
CA GLU A 485 -6.39 -1.42 -5.59
C GLU A 485 -5.48 -0.50 -4.77
N ARG A 486 -6.10 0.39 -3.98
CA ARG A 486 -5.42 1.42 -3.17
C ARG A 486 -4.46 2.32 -3.97
N GLY A 487 -4.63 2.42 -5.29
CA GLY A 487 -3.78 3.25 -6.14
C GLY A 487 -2.41 2.64 -6.50
N VAL A 488 -2.27 1.31 -6.45
CA VAL A 488 -0.99 0.60 -6.70
C VAL A 488 -0.36 0.91 -8.06
N ARG A 489 -1.13 1.36 -9.05
CA ARG A 489 -0.64 1.69 -10.40
C ARG A 489 0.00 3.09 -10.52
N LEU A 490 -0.05 3.88 -9.45
CA LEU A 490 0.43 5.26 -9.44
C LEU A 490 1.69 5.37 -8.57
N SER A 491 2.57 6.31 -8.91
CA SER A 491 3.69 6.67 -8.04
C SER A 491 3.20 7.33 -6.74
N GLY A 492 4.05 7.38 -5.70
CA GLY A 492 3.71 8.04 -4.44
C GLY A 492 3.31 9.51 -4.63
N GLY A 493 4.09 10.24 -5.44
CA GLY A 493 3.81 11.64 -5.77
C GLY A 493 2.54 11.84 -6.58
N GLU A 494 2.19 10.93 -7.49
CA GLU A 494 0.91 10.98 -8.21
C GLU A 494 -0.29 10.79 -7.28
N ARG A 495 -0.24 9.78 -6.39
CA ARG A 495 -1.30 9.58 -5.39
C ARG A 495 -1.48 10.82 -4.54
N GLN A 496 -0.38 11.43 -4.10
CA GLN A 496 -0.41 12.65 -3.29
C GLN A 496 -0.98 13.85 -4.03
N ARG A 497 -0.60 14.07 -5.30
CA ARG A 497 -1.21 15.10 -6.15
C ARG A 497 -2.71 14.88 -6.35
N ILE A 498 -3.19 13.63 -6.42
CA ILE A 498 -4.63 13.34 -6.44
C ILE A 498 -5.30 13.76 -5.12
N ALA A 499 -4.67 13.56 -3.97
CA ALA A 499 -5.19 14.09 -2.69
C ALA A 499 -5.22 15.62 -2.66
N ILE A 500 -4.19 16.29 -3.20
CA ILE A 500 -4.17 17.75 -3.34
C ILE A 500 -5.32 18.21 -4.24
N ALA A 501 -5.53 17.55 -5.39
CA ALA A 501 -6.65 17.84 -6.28
C ALA A 501 -8.02 17.67 -5.57
N ARG A 502 -8.19 16.65 -4.71
CA ARG A 502 -9.40 16.50 -3.87
C ARG A 502 -9.59 17.69 -2.94
N ALA A 503 -8.53 18.14 -2.29
CA ALA A 503 -8.57 19.28 -1.37
C ALA A 503 -8.88 20.60 -2.10
N ILE A 504 -8.27 20.82 -3.28
CA ILE A 504 -8.56 21.97 -4.15
C ILE A 504 -10.02 21.96 -4.61
N LEU A 505 -10.52 20.81 -5.08
CA LEU A 505 -11.89 20.68 -5.56
C LEU A 505 -12.93 20.96 -4.47
N LYS A 506 -12.60 20.58 -3.24
CA LYS A 506 -13.42 20.83 -2.05
C LYS A 506 -13.43 22.31 -1.64
N ASN A 507 -12.31 23.00 -1.84
CA ASN A 507 -12.10 24.42 -1.52
C ASN A 507 -12.57 24.83 -0.10
N PRO A 508 -12.08 24.18 0.96
CA PRO A 508 -12.45 24.47 2.34
C PRO A 508 -11.81 25.77 2.87
N ARG A 509 -12.34 26.31 3.99
CA ARG A 509 -11.71 27.43 4.72
C ARG A 509 -10.59 26.98 5.67
N ILE A 510 -10.65 25.71 6.10
CA ILE A 510 -9.66 25.08 6.97
C ILE A 510 -9.01 23.92 6.21
N ILE A 511 -7.67 23.85 6.21
CA ILE A 511 -6.93 22.78 5.54
C ILE A 511 -5.95 22.12 6.50
N VAL A 512 -5.87 20.80 6.43
CA VAL A 512 -4.91 20.00 7.17
C VAL A 512 -3.96 19.30 6.20
N PHE A 513 -2.66 19.43 6.44
CA PHE A 513 -1.61 18.70 5.75
C PHE A 513 -0.98 17.73 6.77
N ASP A 514 -1.10 16.43 6.53
CA ASP A 514 -0.54 15.40 7.41
C ASP A 514 0.64 14.74 6.71
N GLU A 515 1.87 15.12 7.06
CA GLU A 515 3.12 14.58 6.47
C GLU A 515 3.12 14.53 4.94
N ALA A 516 2.62 15.58 4.29
CA ALA A 516 2.32 15.58 2.86
C ALA A 516 3.54 15.57 1.92
N THR A 517 4.77 15.38 2.43
CA THR A 517 6.00 15.34 1.63
C THR A 517 6.95 14.19 1.97
N SER A 518 6.63 13.35 2.96
CA SER A 518 7.59 12.38 3.53
C SER A 518 8.00 11.24 2.59
N ALA A 519 7.20 10.94 1.57
CA ALA A 519 7.43 9.86 0.60
C ALA A 519 8.00 10.31 -0.76
N LEU A 520 8.48 11.56 -0.86
CA LEU A 520 8.86 12.19 -2.13
C LEU A 520 10.38 12.38 -2.25
N ASP A 521 10.88 12.33 -3.48
CA ASP A 521 12.21 12.81 -3.82
C ASP A 521 12.29 14.35 -3.71
N THR A 522 13.50 14.91 -3.56
CA THR A 522 13.73 16.34 -3.30
C THR A 522 13.15 17.28 -4.38
N ARG A 523 13.07 16.84 -5.64
CA ARG A 523 12.51 17.67 -6.73
C ARG A 523 10.99 17.66 -6.68
N SER A 524 10.38 16.48 -6.53
CA SER A 524 8.93 16.33 -6.34
C SER A 524 8.44 16.99 -5.05
N GLU A 525 9.24 16.96 -3.99
CA GLU A 525 8.96 17.61 -2.70
C GLU A 525 8.83 19.12 -2.85
N ARG A 526 9.75 19.80 -3.53
CA ARG A 526 9.66 21.26 -3.76
C ARG A 526 8.44 21.65 -4.60
N ALA A 527 8.15 20.87 -5.64
CA ALA A 527 6.97 21.09 -6.48
C ALA A 527 5.68 20.95 -5.67
N ILE A 528 5.57 19.89 -4.87
CA ILE A 528 4.40 19.65 -4.00
C ILE A 528 4.31 20.71 -2.90
N GLN A 529 5.41 21.08 -2.25
CA GLN A 529 5.43 22.13 -1.23
C GLN A 529 4.90 23.47 -1.78
N THR A 530 5.25 23.80 -3.02
CA THR A 530 4.75 25.02 -3.69
C THR A 530 3.22 24.99 -3.82
N GLU A 531 2.66 23.85 -4.22
CA GLU A 531 1.20 23.70 -4.33
C GLU A 531 0.49 23.65 -2.97
N LEU A 532 1.11 23.03 -1.95
CA LEU A 532 0.60 23.06 -0.57
C LEU A 532 0.58 24.49 -0.03
N ASN A 533 1.65 25.26 -0.25
CA ASN A 533 1.73 26.67 0.15
C ASN A 533 0.66 27.51 -0.56
N ARG A 534 0.46 27.30 -1.87
CA ARG A 534 -0.60 27.96 -2.65
C ARG A 534 -1.99 27.59 -2.13
N LEU A 535 -2.20 26.34 -1.76
CA LEU A 535 -3.44 25.86 -1.17
C LEU A 535 -3.65 26.42 0.26
N ALA A 536 -2.59 26.70 1.01
CA ALA A 536 -2.68 27.31 2.34
C ALA A 536 -2.99 28.83 2.31
N GLN A 537 -2.68 29.52 1.21
CA GLN A 537 -2.88 30.98 1.12
C GLN A 537 -4.33 31.39 1.38
N GLY A 538 -4.53 32.35 2.30
CA GLY A 538 -5.83 32.90 2.66
C GLY A 538 -6.75 31.93 3.42
N ARG A 539 -6.22 30.82 3.94
CA ARG A 539 -6.96 29.78 4.67
C ARG A 539 -6.25 29.47 5.97
N THR A 540 -7.02 29.09 7.00
CA THR A 540 -6.42 28.54 8.23
C THR A 540 -5.85 27.16 7.91
N SER A 541 -4.55 26.95 8.14
CA SER A 541 -3.91 25.67 7.82
C SER A 541 -3.19 25.04 9.00
N ILE A 542 -3.30 23.72 9.14
CA ILE A 542 -2.54 22.92 10.10
C ILE A 542 -1.61 22.00 9.32
N SER A 543 -0.31 22.11 9.54
CA SER A 543 0.69 21.21 8.96
C SER A 543 1.30 20.33 10.06
N ILE A 544 1.08 19.01 9.97
CA ILE A 544 1.84 18.05 10.77
C ILE A 544 3.10 17.71 10.00
N ALA A 545 4.24 18.04 10.58
CA ALA A 545 5.52 17.84 9.92
C ALA A 545 6.36 16.78 10.62
N HIS A 546 6.98 15.95 9.78
CA HIS A 546 8.13 15.11 10.13
C HIS A 546 9.44 15.70 9.59
N ARG A 547 9.38 16.65 8.65
CA ARG A 547 10.52 17.41 8.14
C ARG A 547 10.41 18.85 8.58
N LEU A 548 11.34 19.31 9.41
CA LEU A 548 11.26 20.64 9.98
C LEU A 548 11.40 21.75 8.92
N SER A 549 12.04 21.46 7.78
CA SER A 549 12.11 22.38 6.64
C SER A 549 10.74 22.83 6.13
N THR A 550 9.69 22.02 6.33
CA THR A 550 8.31 22.34 5.90
C THR A 550 7.55 23.23 6.87
N VAL A 551 8.12 23.53 8.04
CA VAL A 551 7.46 24.33 9.10
C VAL A 551 8.14 25.68 9.35
N VAL A 552 9.23 25.98 8.64
CA VAL A 552 9.97 27.24 8.79
C VAL A 552 9.06 28.44 8.50
N ASP A 553 8.24 28.34 7.45
CA ASP A 553 7.31 29.38 7.01
C ASP A 553 5.96 29.37 7.77
N ALA A 554 5.87 28.67 8.91
CA ALA A 554 4.66 28.64 9.72
C ALA A 554 4.58 29.88 10.61
N ASP A 555 3.40 30.50 10.68
CA ASP A 555 3.17 31.66 11.55
C ASP A 555 3.28 31.27 13.03
N TRP A 556 2.98 30.01 13.36
CA TRP A 556 3.08 29.48 14.71
C TRP A 556 3.44 28.00 14.70
N ILE A 557 4.34 27.58 15.58
CA ILE A 557 4.79 26.19 15.71
C ILE A 557 4.43 25.67 17.11
N LEU A 558 3.85 24.46 17.16
CA LEU A 558 3.62 23.70 18.40
C LEU A 558 4.55 22.50 18.45
N VAL A 559 5.34 22.41 19.51
CA VAL A 559 6.20 21.27 19.79
C VAL A 559 5.49 20.34 20.76
N MET A 560 5.24 19.12 20.33
CA MET A 560 4.55 18.11 21.12
C MET A 560 5.51 16.99 21.58
N GLU A 561 5.42 16.66 22.86
CA GLU A 561 6.15 15.54 23.45
C GLU A 561 5.25 14.80 24.45
N HIS A 562 5.21 13.47 24.35
CA HIS A 562 4.41 12.61 25.23
C HIS A 562 2.95 13.06 25.47
N GLY A 563 2.29 13.58 24.43
CA GLY A 563 0.90 14.02 24.49
C GLY A 563 0.66 15.41 25.07
N ARG A 564 1.70 16.19 25.31
CA ARG A 564 1.63 17.57 25.81
C ARG A 564 2.29 18.54 24.83
N ILE A 565 1.87 19.80 24.87
CA ILE A 565 2.60 20.90 24.21
C ILE A 565 3.72 21.32 25.16
N VAL A 566 4.97 21.17 24.72
CA VAL A 566 6.16 21.53 25.52
C VAL A 566 6.71 22.90 25.14
N GLU A 567 6.57 23.30 23.89
CA GLU A 567 6.97 24.63 23.40
C GLU A 567 6.00 25.15 22.35
N GLN A 568 5.93 26.47 22.24
CA GLN A 568 5.18 27.18 21.21
C GLN A 568 5.83 28.54 20.91
N GLY A 569 5.77 28.96 19.64
CA GLY A 569 6.33 30.23 19.15
C GLY A 569 6.60 30.18 17.65
N THR A 570 7.28 31.20 17.13
CA THR A 570 7.79 31.23 15.75
C THR A 570 9.06 30.38 15.62
N HIS A 571 9.48 30.09 14.38
CA HIS A 571 10.73 29.34 14.12
C HIS A 571 11.94 29.96 14.84
N ASP A 572 12.15 31.27 14.66
CA ASP A 572 13.30 31.98 15.21
C ASP A 572 13.26 32.01 16.75
N GLU A 573 12.08 32.21 17.35
CA GLU A 573 11.90 32.19 18.80
C GLU A 573 12.22 30.82 19.41
N LEU A 574 11.79 29.74 18.77
CA LEU A 574 12.00 28.39 19.25
C LEU A 574 13.46 27.94 19.06
N LEU A 575 14.10 28.37 17.98
CA LEU A 575 15.52 28.09 17.74
C LEU A 575 16.41 28.81 18.77
N ALA A 576 16.08 30.07 19.10
CA ALA A 576 16.82 30.87 20.08
C ALA A 576 16.71 30.33 21.52
N ARG A 577 15.68 29.53 21.83
CA ARG A 577 15.48 28.92 23.16
C ARG A 577 16.36 27.72 23.46
N ASP A 578 17.06 27.18 22.45
CA ASP A 578 17.95 25.99 22.55
C ASP A 578 17.31 24.77 23.27
N ALA A 579 16.01 24.61 23.08
CA ALA A 579 15.21 23.58 23.76
C ALA A 579 14.95 22.37 22.82
N VAL A 580 13.78 21.71 22.94
CA VAL A 580 13.45 20.49 22.18
C VAL A 580 13.39 20.80 20.69
N TYR A 581 12.82 21.93 20.28
CA TYR A 581 12.76 22.34 18.88
C TYR A 581 14.15 22.48 18.25
N ALA A 582 15.04 23.26 18.87
CA ALA A 582 16.39 23.51 18.38
C ALA A 582 17.21 22.21 18.26
N LYS A 583 17.07 21.30 19.22
CA LYS A 583 17.71 19.97 19.18
C LYS A 583 17.20 19.12 18.02
N MET A 584 15.89 19.08 17.79
CA MET A 584 15.31 18.37 16.63
C MET A 584 15.79 18.98 15.32
N TRP A 585 15.89 20.32 15.25
CA TRP A 585 16.41 21.05 14.09
C TRP A 585 17.86 20.69 13.79
N ALA A 586 18.74 20.75 14.79
CA ALA A 586 20.14 20.41 14.65
C ALA A 586 20.35 18.95 14.20
N LEU A 587 19.59 18.01 14.78
CA LEU A 587 19.65 16.59 14.40
C LEU A 587 19.22 16.34 12.95
N GLN A 588 18.14 17.00 12.50
CA GLN A 588 17.70 16.86 11.11
C GLN A 588 18.66 17.51 10.11
N TRP A 589 19.27 18.63 10.49
CA TRP A 589 20.30 19.28 9.68
C TRP A 589 21.51 18.36 9.49
N GLN A 590 22.02 17.79 10.59
CA GLN A 590 23.13 16.83 10.56
C GLN A 590 22.82 15.60 9.72
N GLN A 591 21.60 15.06 9.80
CA GLN A 591 21.18 13.92 8.98
C GLN A 591 21.11 14.28 7.48
N GLY A 592 20.55 15.45 7.15
CA GLY A 592 20.49 15.92 5.76
C GLY A 592 21.88 16.13 5.15
N GLU A 593 22.82 16.65 5.94
CA GLU A 593 24.22 16.85 5.54
C GLU A 593 24.95 15.51 5.36
N LEU A 594 24.73 14.54 6.26
CA LEU A 594 25.27 13.19 6.15
C LEU A 594 24.75 12.44 4.91
N GLU A 595 23.47 12.57 4.60
CA GLU A 595 22.88 12.00 3.37
C GLU A 595 23.45 12.66 2.11
N HIS A 596 23.67 13.97 2.14
CA HIS A 596 24.26 14.71 1.03
C HIS A 596 25.74 14.33 0.82
N LEU A 597 26.47 14.07 1.91
CA LEU A 597 27.82 13.53 1.90
C LEU A 597 27.85 12.08 1.41
N GLN A 598 26.93 11.22 1.86
CA GLN A 598 26.81 9.84 1.37
C GLN A 598 26.54 9.80 -0.14
N ARG A 599 25.61 10.61 -0.65
CA ARG A 599 25.34 10.70 -2.10
C ARG A 599 26.58 11.14 -2.90
N LYS A 600 27.38 12.07 -2.36
CA LYS A 600 28.65 12.50 -2.98
C LYS A 600 29.75 11.42 -2.92
N VAL A 601 29.77 10.60 -1.86
CA VAL A 601 30.73 9.49 -1.67
C VAL A 601 30.34 8.26 -2.51
N SER A 602 29.06 8.11 -2.89
CA SER A 602 28.54 7.00 -3.71
C SER A 602 28.79 7.11 -5.23
N ALA A 603 29.57 8.08 -5.72
CA ALA A 603 29.93 8.13 -7.14
C ALA A 603 30.90 6.98 -7.49
N GLU A 604 30.38 5.93 -8.12
CA GLU A 604 31.14 4.75 -8.54
C GLU A 604 32.22 5.10 -9.59
N ALA A 605 33.35 4.40 -9.57
CA ALA A 605 34.34 4.47 -10.66
C ALA A 605 33.82 3.66 -11.85
N VAL A 606 33.37 4.35 -12.90
CA VAL A 606 32.86 3.71 -14.11
C VAL A 606 34.00 3.53 -15.10
N ARG A 607 34.24 2.29 -15.55
CA ARG A 607 35.19 2.03 -16.63
C ARG A 607 34.56 2.46 -17.96
N ILE A 608 35.30 3.17 -18.79
CA ILE A 608 34.78 3.73 -20.03
C ILE A 608 34.38 2.61 -21.02
N ASP A 609 35.08 1.48 -21.02
CA ASP A 609 34.77 0.31 -21.84
C ASP A 609 33.39 -0.29 -21.50
N THR A 610 33.08 -0.46 -20.21
CA THR A 610 31.77 -0.93 -19.75
C THR A 610 30.66 0.05 -20.08
N LEU A 611 30.92 1.35 -19.90
CA LEU A 611 29.96 2.41 -20.21
C LEU A 611 29.57 2.41 -21.70
N ILE A 612 30.55 2.29 -22.60
CA ILE A 612 30.33 2.23 -24.04
C ILE A 612 29.54 0.97 -24.41
N ALA A 613 29.92 -0.19 -23.87
CA ALA A 613 29.26 -1.45 -24.16
C ALA A 613 27.77 -1.43 -23.75
N ASP A 614 27.47 -0.88 -22.57
CA ASP A 614 26.11 -0.78 -22.06
C ASP A 614 25.29 0.29 -22.80
N ALA A 615 25.89 1.42 -23.19
CA ALA A 615 25.21 2.46 -23.97
C ALA A 615 24.82 2.00 -25.38
N LEU A 616 25.63 1.13 -25.99
CA LEU A 616 25.40 0.62 -27.34
C LEU A 616 24.44 -0.57 -27.40
N ARG A 617 24.31 -1.36 -26.33
CA ARG A 617 23.42 -2.53 -26.26
C ARG A 617 21.97 -2.24 -26.70
N PRO A 618 21.28 -1.19 -26.21
CA PRO A 618 19.92 -0.87 -26.67
C PRO A 618 19.84 -0.33 -28.10
N LEU A 619 20.97 0.10 -28.70
CA LEU A 619 21.02 0.67 -30.05
C LEU A 619 21.32 -0.37 -31.14
N GLN A 620 21.62 -1.62 -30.78
CA GLN A 620 21.94 -2.70 -31.72
C GLN A 620 20.84 -2.94 -32.78
N ASN A 621 19.57 -2.87 -32.37
CA ASN A 621 18.44 -3.04 -33.29
C ASN A 621 18.36 -1.89 -34.32
N ALA A 622 18.65 -0.65 -33.90
CA ALA A 622 18.63 0.52 -34.78
C ALA A 622 19.79 0.48 -35.80
N LEU A 623 20.98 0.03 -35.36
CA LEU A 623 22.14 -0.19 -36.22
C LEU A 623 21.86 -1.25 -37.29
N ALA A 624 21.25 -2.38 -36.90
CA ALA A 624 20.91 -3.47 -37.80
C ALA A 624 19.86 -3.06 -38.84
N GLN A 625 18.81 -2.34 -38.43
CA GLN A 625 17.75 -1.87 -39.34
C GLN A 625 18.27 -0.90 -40.40
N ARG A 626 19.23 -0.04 -40.06
CA ARG A 626 19.79 0.96 -40.99
C ARG A 626 21.02 0.50 -41.76
N ARG A 627 21.50 -0.73 -41.56
CA ARG A 627 22.74 -1.27 -42.17
C ARG A 627 23.95 -0.35 -41.94
N VAL A 628 24.07 0.23 -40.73
CA VAL A 628 25.19 1.10 -40.35
C VAL A 628 26.24 0.26 -39.62
N THR A 629 27.49 0.39 -40.02
CA THR A 629 28.61 -0.33 -39.40
C THR A 629 29.21 0.53 -38.28
N TRP A 630 29.42 -0.05 -37.11
CA TRP A 630 29.95 0.64 -35.94
C TRP A 630 31.42 0.30 -35.70
N ARG A 631 32.26 1.29 -35.43
CA ARG A 631 33.65 1.12 -35.00
C ARG A 631 33.88 1.85 -33.68
N THR A 632 34.62 1.24 -32.76
CA THR A 632 35.06 1.89 -31.52
C THR A 632 36.58 2.01 -31.55
N SER A 633 37.10 3.21 -31.33
CA SER A 633 38.52 3.49 -31.17
C SER A 633 38.76 3.95 -29.74
N THR A 634 39.42 3.10 -28.96
CA THR A 634 39.74 3.34 -27.54
C THR A 634 41.24 3.20 -27.33
N PRO A 635 41.89 4.05 -26.51
CA PRO A 635 43.30 3.90 -26.18
C PRO A 635 43.55 2.61 -25.39
N HIS A 636 44.80 2.12 -25.38
CA HIS A 636 45.19 0.89 -24.65
C HIS A 636 45.20 1.03 -23.10
N GLU A 637 44.82 2.19 -22.56
CA GLU A 637 44.79 2.50 -21.13
C GLU A 637 43.41 2.20 -20.49
N ASP A 638 43.37 1.65 -19.26
CA ASP A 638 42.11 1.46 -18.51
C ASP A 638 41.61 2.80 -17.95
N LEU A 639 40.86 3.54 -18.78
CA LEU A 639 40.32 4.85 -18.40
C LEU A 639 39.06 4.69 -17.51
N ARG A 640 39.06 5.40 -16.38
CA ARG A 640 37.95 5.43 -15.42
C ARG A 640 37.46 6.85 -15.21
N ILE A 641 36.15 7.02 -15.10
CA ILE A 641 35.49 8.30 -14.84
C ILE A 641 34.56 8.19 -13.63
N THR A 642 34.23 9.32 -13.02
CA THR A 642 33.34 9.38 -11.86
C THR A 642 31.96 9.82 -12.32
N GLY A 643 30.91 9.10 -11.92
CA GLY A 643 29.53 9.50 -12.22
C GLY A 643 28.53 8.36 -12.05
N ASP A 644 27.23 8.68 -12.15
CA ASP A 644 26.18 7.66 -12.19
C ASP A 644 26.27 6.89 -13.52
N PRO A 645 26.52 5.56 -13.50
CA PRO A 645 26.63 4.76 -14.72
C PRO A 645 25.40 4.89 -15.62
N VAL A 646 24.20 5.01 -15.05
CA VAL A 646 22.93 5.08 -15.77
C VAL A 646 22.77 6.43 -16.46
N GLU A 647 23.10 7.53 -15.79
CA GLU A 647 23.00 8.87 -16.38
C GLU A 647 24.01 9.07 -17.51
N LEU A 648 25.26 8.64 -17.29
CA LEU A 648 26.33 8.68 -18.30
C LEU A 648 25.99 7.80 -19.51
N GLN A 649 25.44 6.61 -19.28
CA GLN A 649 25.02 5.69 -20.34
C GLN A 649 23.92 6.31 -21.20
N GLN A 650 22.93 6.94 -20.57
CA GLN A 650 21.82 7.59 -21.27
C GLN A 650 22.29 8.81 -22.08
N ALA A 651 23.22 9.60 -21.54
CA ALA A 651 23.81 10.72 -22.26
C ALA A 651 24.55 10.26 -23.52
N LEU A 652 25.40 9.23 -23.39
CA LEU A 652 26.14 8.65 -24.52
C LEU A 652 25.20 8.00 -25.54
N ALA A 653 24.18 7.24 -25.09
CA ALA A 653 23.21 6.62 -25.99
C ALA A 653 22.39 7.65 -26.78
N THR A 654 22.07 8.81 -26.19
CA THR A 654 21.37 9.91 -26.86
C THR A 654 22.24 10.52 -27.96
N LEU A 655 23.52 10.74 -27.66
CA LEU A 655 24.50 11.23 -28.63
C LEU A 655 24.66 10.26 -29.82
N CYS A 656 24.82 8.96 -29.53
CA CYS A 656 24.91 7.92 -30.55
C CYS A 656 23.64 7.81 -31.41
N ARG A 657 22.46 7.87 -30.78
CA ARG A 657 21.18 7.78 -31.50
C ARG A 657 20.98 8.94 -32.48
N SER A 658 21.30 10.16 -32.05
CA SER A 658 21.21 11.35 -32.92
C SER A 658 22.05 11.18 -34.19
N GLU A 659 23.25 10.60 -34.07
CA GLU A 659 24.12 10.35 -35.21
C GLU A 659 23.61 9.19 -36.10
N ILE A 660 23.08 8.11 -35.50
CA ILE A 660 22.53 6.95 -36.23
C ILE A 660 21.29 7.31 -37.05
N GLU A 661 20.37 8.12 -36.50
CA GLU A 661 19.09 8.43 -37.15
C GLU A 661 19.23 9.23 -38.43
N GLN A 662 20.31 10.03 -38.52
CA GLN A 662 20.50 10.95 -39.63
C GLN A 662 21.59 10.48 -40.61
N THR A 663 22.33 9.42 -40.30
CA THR A 663 23.40 8.88 -41.15
C THR A 663 22.84 7.99 -42.28
N PRO A 664 23.33 8.11 -43.53
CA PRO A 664 22.89 7.28 -44.66
C PRO A 664 23.16 5.78 -44.46
N ALA A 665 22.25 4.93 -44.93
CA ALA A 665 22.38 3.47 -44.86
C ALA A 665 23.66 2.97 -45.55
N GLY A 666 24.42 2.10 -44.90
CA GLY A 666 25.71 1.59 -45.40
C GLY A 666 26.95 2.37 -44.95
N SER A 667 26.79 3.46 -44.19
CA SER A 667 27.90 4.27 -43.68
C SER A 667 28.54 3.68 -42.41
N VAL A 668 29.74 4.14 -42.07
CA VAL A 668 30.44 3.78 -40.83
C VAL A 668 30.33 4.93 -39.82
N ILE A 669 29.96 4.62 -38.58
CA ILE A 669 30.03 5.55 -37.43
C ILE A 669 31.15 5.08 -36.51
N GLU A 670 31.98 6.00 -36.05
CA GLU A 670 33.10 5.74 -35.15
C GLU A 670 32.87 6.42 -33.80
N LEU A 671 32.94 5.67 -32.70
CA LEU A 671 33.06 6.24 -31.35
C LEU A 671 34.53 6.28 -30.98
N ARG A 672 35.04 7.49 -30.81
CA ARG A 672 36.44 7.76 -30.51
C ARG A 672 36.55 8.24 -29.08
N VAL A 673 37.32 7.50 -28.28
CA VAL A 673 37.71 7.91 -26.94
C VAL A 673 39.13 8.42 -27.02
N GLU A 674 39.37 9.63 -26.52
CA GLU A 674 40.70 10.19 -26.38
C GLU A 674 40.92 10.69 -24.96
N ARG A 675 42.14 10.56 -24.48
CA ARG A 675 42.57 11.21 -23.24
C ARG A 675 43.26 12.53 -23.61
N GLN A 676 42.77 13.64 -23.07
CA GLN A 676 43.43 14.93 -23.17
C GLN A 676 43.55 15.54 -21.76
N GLY A 677 44.78 15.60 -21.26
CA GLY A 677 45.06 16.01 -19.88
C GLY A 677 44.36 15.11 -18.87
N ASN A 678 43.63 15.72 -17.93
CA ASN A 678 42.88 14.99 -16.90
C ASN A 678 41.42 14.67 -17.30
N HIS A 679 41.12 14.63 -18.60
CA HIS A 679 39.77 14.36 -19.09
C HIS A 679 39.75 13.25 -20.13
N ALA A 680 38.69 12.44 -20.08
CA ALA A 680 38.27 11.54 -21.13
C ALA A 680 37.32 12.29 -22.06
N TRP A 681 37.65 12.29 -23.33
CA TRP A 681 36.84 12.83 -24.39
C TRP A 681 36.21 11.68 -25.15
N ILE A 682 34.88 11.58 -25.11
CA ILE A 682 34.11 10.53 -25.78
C ILE A 682 33.30 11.19 -26.89
N GLY A 683 33.74 11.04 -28.13
CA GLY A 683 33.11 11.62 -29.33
C GLY A 683 32.48 10.57 -30.22
N VAL A 684 31.37 10.92 -30.88
CA VAL A 684 30.73 10.09 -31.91
C VAL A 684 30.88 10.78 -33.27
N VAL A 685 31.53 10.10 -34.21
CA VAL A 685 31.95 10.63 -35.51
C VAL A 685 31.19 9.90 -36.63
N GLY A 686 30.37 10.64 -37.37
CA GLY A 686 29.68 10.13 -38.55
C GLY A 686 30.47 10.26 -39.85
N ALA A 687 29.84 9.90 -40.97
CA ALA A 687 30.42 10.00 -42.32
C ALA A 687 30.44 11.42 -42.91
N ARG A 688 29.93 12.42 -42.19
CA ARG A 688 29.82 13.83 -42.62
C ARG A 688 30.96 14.68 -42.06
N ASP A 689 31.29 15.77 -42.75
CA ASP A 689 32.33 16.72 -42.31
C ASP A 689 31.92 17.56 -41.09
N LYS A 690 30.61 17.77 -40.91
CA LYS A 690 30.02 18.43 -39.74
C LYS A 690 29.15 17.43 -38.95
N PRO A 691 29.08 17.56 -37.61
CA PRO A 691 28.25 16.69 -36.82
C PRO A 691 26.78 16.99 -37.09
N VAL A 692 25.93 16.00 -36.85
CA VAL A 692 24.47 16.20 -36.84
C VAL A 692 24.10 17.27 -35.81
N GLU A 693 23.37 18.31 -36.21
CA GLU A 693 22.85 19.30 -35.26
C GLU A 693 21.97 18.61 -34.21
N LEU A 694 22.40 18.68 -32.95
CA LEU A 694 21.61 18.25 -31.81
C LEU A 694 20.43 19.20 -31.64
N THR A 695 19.24 18.67 -31.36
CA THR A 695 18.12 19.51 -30.93
C THR A 695 18.48 20.22 -29.63
N GLN A 696 17.99 21.45 -29.42
CA GLN A 696 18.27 22.21 -28.20
C GLN A 696 17.90 21.43 -26.93
N GLU A 697 16.85 20.61 -26.99
CA GLU A 697 16.42 19.75 -25.89
C GLU A 697 17.39 18.58 -25.63
N ALA A 698 17.90 17.93 -26.69
CA ALA A 698 18.89 16.87 -26.55
C ALA A 698 20.23 17.40 -26.01
N ALA A 699 20.69 18.55 -26.50
CA ALA A 699 21.92 19.19 -26.03
C ALA A 699 21.82 19.55 -24.53
N ARG A 700 20.73 20.21 -24.11
CA ARG A 700 20.50 20.55 -22.69
C ARG A 700 20.39 19.30 -21.80
N THR A 701 19.77 18.25 -22.31
CA THR A 701 19.62 16.98 -21.56
C THR A 701 20.96 16.29 -21.36
N ILE A 702 21.81 16.25 -22.39
CA ILE A 702 23.16 15.67 -22.29
C ILE A 702 24.02 16.52 -21.35
N GLU A 703 23.98 17.84 -21.48
CA GLU A 703 24.76 18.77 -20.66
C GLU A 703 24.36 18.73 -19.18
N ALA A 704 23.07 18.67 -18.87
CA ALA A 704 22.58 18.53 -17.49
C ALA A 704 23.04 17.22 -16.83
N LYS A 705 23.08 16.11 -17.58
CA LYS A 705 23.55 14.80 -17.09
C LYS A 705 25.07 14.76 -16.90
N LEU A 706 25.82 15.44 -17.78
CA LEU A 706 27.27 15.55 -17.67
C LEU A 706 27.69 16.44 -16.50
N ALA A 707 26.98 17.55 -16.27
CA ALA A 707 27.30 18.52 -15.22
C ALA A 707 27.30 17.89 -13.81
N ALA A 708 26.40 16.93 -13.56
CA ALA A 708 26.32 16.19 -12.29
C ALA A 708 27.59 15.38 -11.98
N SER A 709 28.38 15.06 -13.01
CA SER A 709 29.64 14.29 -12.93
C SER A 709 30.88 15.17 -13.20
N GLY A 710 30.75 16.50 -13.17
CA GLY A 710 31.83 17.44 -13.49
C GLY A 710 32.24 17.43 -14.97
N GLY A 711 31.40 16.87 -15.85
CA GLY A 711 31.64 16.82 -17.29
C GLY A 711 30.91 17.91 -18.06
N ARG A 712 31.27 18.07 -19.34
CA ARG A 712 30.65 19.05 -20.26
C ARG A 712 30.50 18.48 -21.67
N LEU A 713 29.53 19.00 -22.42
CA LEU A 713 29.38 18.72 -23.84
C LEU A 713 30.15 19.78 -24.64
N THR A 714 31.01 19.36 -25.57
CA THR A 714 31.75 20.27 -26.44
C THR A 714 31.77 19.75 -27.88
N VAL A 715 32.36 20.52 -28.77
CA VAL A 715 32.62 20.15 -30.15
C VAL A 715 34.14 19.99 -30.32
N MET A 716 34.58 18.84 -30.80
CA MET A 716 36.00 18.55 -31.06
C MET A 716 36.27 18.39 -32.57
N PRO A 717 37.43 18.87 -33.06
CA PRO A 717 37.94 18.46 -34.36
C PRO A 717 38.52 17.05 -34.25
N VAL A 718 38.10 16.14 -35.14
CA VAL A 718 38.64 14.79 -35.26
C VAL A 718 39.17 14.61 -36.68
N ASP A 719 40.50 14.57 -36.81
CA ASP A 719 41.24 14.57 -38.07
C ASP A 719 40.87 15.77 -38.99
N SER A 720 39.92 15.58 -39.90
CA SER A 720 39.41 16.58 -40.87
C SER A 720 37.90 16.87 -40.70
N ARG A 721 37.28 16.33 -39.65
CA ARG A 721 35.84 16.42 -39.37
C ARG A 721 35.58 17.01 -38.00
N VAL A 722 34.31 17.30 -37.71
CA VAL A 722 33.89 17.87 -36.42
C VAL A 722 32.86 16.94 -35.76
N ALA A 723 32.99 16.71 -34.45
CA ALA A 723 32.12 15.82 -33.68
C ALA A 723 31.70 16.42 -32.34
N TYR A 724 30.49 16.09 -31.87
CA TYR A 724 30.11 16.36 -30.49
C TYR A 724 30.80 15.36 -29.57
N ALA A 725 31.30 15.86 -28.44
CA ALA A 725 32.02 15.06 -27.48
C ALA A 725 31.66 15.37 -26.03
N MET A 726 31.52 14.30 -25.27
CA MET A 726 31.39 14.32 -23.82
C MET A 726 32.79 14.41 -23.23
N VAL A 727 33.06 15.46 -22.47
CA VAL A 727 34.33 15.65 -21.76
C VAL A 727 34.07 15.37 -20.28
N LEU A 728 34.70 14.34 -19.76
CA LEU A 728 34.50 13.85 -18.39
C LEU A 728 35.84 13.78 -17.65
N PRO A 729 35.91 14.19 -16.38
CA PRO A 729 37.15 14.11 -15.61
C PRO A 729 37.57 12.66 -15.40
N LEU A 730 38.84 12.36 -15.66
CA LEU A 730 39.44 11.05 -15.40
C LEU A 730 39.69 10.87 -13.90
N ARG A 731 39.50 9.64 -13.43
CA ARG A 731 39.89 9.20 -12.09
C ARG A 731 41.28 8.58 -12.16
N PRO A 732 42.24 8.96 -11.29
CA PRO A 732 43.57 8.39 -11.31
C PRO A 732 43.53 6.88 -11.02
N VAL A 733 44.31 6.13 -11.79
CA VAL A 733 44.54 4.70 -11.61
C VAL A 733 45.39 4.55 -10.33
N LEU A 734 44.80 3.96 -9.29
CA LEU A 734 45.58 3.39 -8.20
C LEU A 734 46.16 2.08 -8.70
N ASP A 735 47.46 1.85 -8.49
CA ASP A 735 48.10 0.57 -8.77
C ASP A 735 47.29 -0.57 -8.15
N ASP A 736 47.05 -1.60 -8.96
CA ASP A 736 46.39 -2.84 -8.56
C ASP A 736 47.18 -3.52 -7.42
N GLU A 737 46.68 -3.43 -6.20
CA GLU A 737 46.63 -4.59 -5.30
C GLU A 737 45.39 -4.50 -4.38
N PRO A 738 44.56 -5.56 -4.30
CA PRO A 738 43.46 -5.62 -3.36
C PRO A 738 44.02 -5.99 -1.99
N ALA A 739 44.56 -5.01 -1.27
CA ALA A 739 44.67 -5.14 0.17
C ALA A 739 43.26 -5.14 0.75
N ARG A 740 42.66 -6.33 0.83
CA ARG A 740 41.65 -6.65 1.83
C ARG A 740 42.09 -5.96 3.12
N LEU A 741 41.30 -5.00 3.59
CA LEU A 741 41.34 -4.61 4.99
C LEU A 741 41.14 -5.91 5.77
N ARG A 742 42.27 -6.47 6.24
CA ARG A 742 42.29 -7.64 7.11
C ARG A 742 41.58 -7.22 8.38
N SER A 743 40.41 -7.79 8.60
CA SER A 743 39.56 -7.61 9.77
C SER A 743 40.12 -8.26 11.03
N ASP A 744 41.44 -8.48 11.14
CA ASP A 744 42.09 -9.12 12.27
C ASP A 744 43.47 -8.50 12.46
N GLU A 745 43.49 -7.33 13.08
CA GLU A 745 44.55 -6.79 13.94
C GLU A 745 44.08 -5.39 14.37
N MET A 746 43.12 -5.36 15.31
CA MET A 746 42.91 -4.17 16.14
C MET A 746 43.87 -4.25 17.32
N PRO A 747 44.90 -3.37 17.43
CA PRO A 747 45.41 -3.03 18.74
C PRO A 747 44.35 -2.14 19.40
N VAL A 748 43.82 -2.65 20.51
CA VAL A 748 43.13 -1.87 21.52
C VAL A 748 44.02 -0.70 21.94
N ALA A 749 43.71 0.49 21.46
CA ALA A 749 43.92 1.75 22.15
C ALA A 749 43.08 2.84 21.48
N LEU A 750 42.10 3.36 22.21
CA LEU A 750 41.61 4.71 22.01
C LEU A 750 42.81 5.65 21.97
N ASN A 751 43.13 6.21 20.80
CA ASN A 751 43.78 7.50 20.71
C ASN A 751 42.93 8.35 19.78
N ALA A 752 42.39 9.41 20.37
CA ALA A 752 41.57 10.42 19.74
C ALA A 752 42.17 10.86 18.40
N HIS A 753 41.31 11.08 17.40
CA HIS A 753 41.60 12.01 16.32
C HIS A 753 41.92 13.37 16.96
N LEU A 754 43.20 13.63 17.24
CA LEU A 754 43.65 14.93 17.72
C LEU A 754 43.34 15.96 16.61
N PRO A 755 42.56 17.02 16.87
CA PRO A 755 42.30 18.07 15.88
C PRO A 755 43.60 18.82 15.52
N LEU A 756 43.60 19.56 14.42
CA LEU A 756 44.69 20.45 13.98
C LEU A 756 44.87 21.71 14.87
N GLU A 757 44.23 21.76 16.06
CA GLU A 757 44.44 22.72 17.16
C GLU A 757 44.71 24.19 16.73
N GLY A 758 43.86 24.76 15.88
CA GLY A 758 43.97 26.16 15.44
C GLY A 758 45.13 26.45 14.48
N MET A 759 45.73 25.41 13.89
CA MET A 759 46.80 25.54 12.91
C MET A 759 46.33 26.32 11.68
N ARG A 760 47.14 27.25 11.19
CA ARG A 760 46.82 28.03 9.99
C ARG A 760 47.37 27.33 8.75
N VAL A 761 46.51 27.08 7.76
CA VAL A 761 46.89 26.38 6.52
C VAL A 761 46.51 27.26 5.33
N LEU A 762 47.45 27.47 4.41
CA LEU A 762 47.18 28.12 3.12
C LEU A 762 46.95 27.04 2.07
N ALA A 763 45.80 27.02 1.42
CA ALA A 763 45.49 26.08 0.36
C ALA A 763 45.38 26.80 -1.00
N VAL A 764 46.24 26.41 -1.94
CA VAL A 764 46.29 26.94 -3.30
C VAL A 764 45.83 25.88 -4.28
N ASP A 765 44.72 26.13 -4.94
CA ASP A 765 44.11 25.25 -5.94
C ASP A 765 43.26 26.11 -6.88
N ASP A 766 43.32 25.93 -8.19
CA ASP A 766 42.58 26.76 -9.14
C ASP A 766 41.09 26.36 -9.23
N GLN A 767 40.73 25.16 -8.79
CA GLN A 767 39.35 24.67 -8.76
C GLN A 767 38.63 25.11 -7.48
N GLU A 768 37.52 25.84 -7.63
CA GLU A 768 36.68 26.31 -6.52
C GLU A 768 36.15 25.16 -5.67
N ASP A 769 35.64 24.10 -6.30
CA ASP A 769 35.14 22.90 -5.61
C ASP A 769 36.21 22.19 -4.77
N ALA A 770 37.48 22.21 -5.22
CA ALA A 770 38.59 21.58 -4.48
C ALA A 770 39.00 22.42 -3.27
N ARG A 771 38.98 23.76 -3.39
CA ARG A 771 39.22 24.69 -2.29
C ARG A 771 38.14 24.56 -1.21
N ASP A 772 36.86 24.51 -1.59
CA ASP A 772 35.73 24.34 -0.66
C ASP A 772 35.81 23.00 0.08
N ALA A 773 36.22 21.93 -0.61
CA ALA A 773 36.41 20.61 -0.01
C ALA A 773 37.56 20.60 1.00
N LEU A 774 38.70 21.23 0.67
CA LEU A 774 39.84 21.37 1.59
C LEU A 774 39.47 22.22 2.81
N GLU A 775 38.76 23.33 2.60
CA GLU A 775 38.27 24.17 3.68
C GLU A 775 37.36 23.41 4.63
N ALA A 776 36.36 22.70 4.10
CA ALA A 776 35.43 21.92 4.90
C ALA A 776 36.15 20.84 5.74
N VAL A 777 37.06 20.08 5.13
CA VAL A 777 37.78 19.00 5.81
C VAL A 777 38.69 19.55 6.91
N LEU A 778 39.42 20.63 6.65
CA LEU A 778 40.39 21.18 7.59
C LEU A 778 39.72 22.00 8.71
N ASN A 779 38.64 22.74 8.42
CA ASN A 779 37.87 23.49 9.43
C ASN A 779 37.15 22.54 10.40
N VAL A 780 36.55 21.45 9.91
CA VAL A 780 35.93 20.42 10.77
C VAL A 780 36.95 19.78 11.71
N ASN A 781 38.23 19.73 11.30
CA ASN A 781 39.32 19.23 12.12
C ASN A 781 40.06 20.34 12.87
N GLY A 782 39.50 21.56 12.97
CA GLY A 782 39.99 22.62 13.85
C GLY A 782 41.17 23.44 13.32
N ALA A 783 41.49 23.39 12.02
CA ALA A 783 42.43 24.32 11.39
C ALA A 783 41.75 25.64 10.99
N GLN A 784 42.54 26.69 10.80
CA GLN A 784 42.12 27.94 10.15
C GLN A 784 42.66 27.93 8.72
N VAL A 785 41.78 27.90 7.72
CA VAL A 785 42.18 27.76 6.32
C VAL A 785 42.09 29.11 5.61
N GLU A 786 43.14 29.44 4.86
CA GLU A 786 43.14 30.55 3.91
C GLU A 786 43.21 29.97 2.50
N LEU A 787 42.32 30.41 1.61
CA LEU A 787 42.16 29.87 0.27
C LEU A 787 42.72 30.83 -0.78
N ALA A 788 43.42 30.32 -1.79
CA ALA A 788 43.87 31.09 -2.94
C ALA A 788 43.68 30.30 -4.24
N GLY A 789 43.18 30.96 -5.29
CA GLY A 789 43.02 30.39 -6.63
C GLY A 789 44.28 30.44 -7.50
N SER A 790 45.28 31.21 -7.08
CA SER A 790 46.55 31.41 -7.80
C SER A 790 47.69 31.78 -6.86
N GLY A 791 48.93 31.68 -7.34
CA GLY A 791 50.11 32.15 -6.61
C GLY A 791 50.08 33.66 -6.33
N ALA A 792 49.53 34.45 -7.24
CA ALA A 792 49.35 35.90 -7.04
C ALA A 792 48.39 36.21 -5.87
N GLU A 793 47.29 35.45 -5.75
CA GLU A 793 46.37 35.57 -4.63
C GLU A 793 46.99 35.11 -3.31
N ALA A 794 47.76 34.02 -3.33
CA ALA A 794 48.51 33.52 -2.18
C ALA A 794 49.51 34.57 -1.67
N LEU A 795 50.24 35.23 -2.55
CA LEU A 795 51.17 36.32 -2.19
C LEU A 795 50.42 37.56 -1.68
N ALA A 796 49.27 37.90 -2.28
CA ALA A 796 48.44 39.00 -1.81
C ALA A 796 47.92 38.74 -0.39
N ALA A 797 47.53 37.50 -0.06
CA ALA A 797 47.16 37.07 1.27
C ALA A 797 48.32 37.20 2.28
N LEU A 798 49.51 36.70 1.92
CA LEU A 798 50.70 36.81 2.77
C LEU A 798 51.13 38.26 3.00
N SER A 799 51.02 39.14 2.00
CA SER A 799 51.40 40.56 2.09
C SER A 799 50.53 41.39 3.04
N LYS A 800 49.28 40.95 3.26
CA LYS A 800 48.33 41.63 4.17
C LYS A 800 48.57 41.26 5.64
N THR A 801 49.43 40.29 5.90
CA THR A 801 49.59 39.66 7.22
C THR A 801 51.06 39.76 7.66
N PRO A 802 51.38 40.17 8.89
CA PRO A 802 52.78 40.22 9.34
C PRO A 802 53.38 38.80 9.43
N PRO A 803 54.69 38.60 9.20
CA PRO A 803 55.33 37.26 9.12
C PRO A 803 55.04 36.32 10.31
N ARG A 804 54.91 36.86 11.53
CA ARG A 804 54.54 36.08 12.73
C ARG A 804 53.14 35.47 12.68
N ARG A 805 52.30 35.95 11.77
CA ARG A 805 50.92 35.50 11.56
C ARG A 805 50.74 34.72 10.26
N TRP A 806 51.81 34.41 9.54
CA TRP A 806 51.70 33.61 8.33
C TRP A 806 51.17 32.19 8.63
N PRO A 807 50.58 31.54 7.61
CA PRO A 807 50.19 30.14 7.67
C PRO A 807 51.39 29.25 7.99
N GLN A 808 51.12 28.14 8.67
CA GLN A 808 52.11 27.19 9.17
C GLN A 808 52.39 26.06 8.17
N VAL A 809 51.46 25.81 7.23
CA VAL A 809 51.64 24.84 6.15
C VAL A 809 51.01 25.39 4.88
N LEU A 810 51.68 25.21 3.75
CA LEU A 810 51.15 25.45 2.41
C LEU A 810 50.70 24.13 1.80
N LEU A 811 49.44 24.02 1.39
CA LEU A 811 48.95 23.00 0.49
C LEU A 811 48.87 23.62 -0.90
N CYS A 812 49.50 23.03 -1.90
CA CYS A 812 49.49 23.58 -3.26
C CYS A 812 49.28 22.47 -4.28
N ASP A 813 48.28 22.63 -5.14
CA ASP A 813 48.21 21.83 -6.36
C ASP A 813 49.38 22.18 -7.27
N ILE A 814 50.07 21.17 -7.78
CA ILE A 814 51.18 21.35 -8.72
C ILE A 814 50.68 21.79 -10.10
N VAL A 815 49.45 21.42 -10.45
CA VAL A 815 48.83 21.69 -11.75
C VAL A 815 47.75 22.75 -11.57
N LEU A 816 48.10 24.01 -11.81
CA LEU A 816 47.16 25.15 -11.77
C LEU A 816 46.97 25.69 -13.20
N ASN A 817 45.80 26.27 -13.50
CA ASN A 817 45.56 26.93 -14.78
C ASN A 817 46.38 28.22 -14.92
N GLY A 818 47.44 28.18 -15.73
CA GLY A 818 48.22 29.38 -16.14
C GLY A 818 49.56 29.57 -15.41
N GLU A 819 49.84 28.81 -14.37
CA GLU A 819 51.15 28.72 -13.69
C GLU A 819 51.31 27.32 -13.05
N SER A 820 52.53 26.86 -12.77
CA SER A 820 52.73 25.60 -12.03
C SER A 820 52.83 25.85 -10.53
N GLY A 821 52.32 24.93 -9.70
CA GLY A 821 52.54 24.98 -8.25
C GLY A 821 54.03 24.99 -7.85
N TYR A 822 54.94 24.51 -8.71
CA TYR A 822 56.38 24.69 -8.52
C TYR A 822 56.80 26.17 -8.59
N GLN A 823 56.24 26.92 -9.55
CA GLN A 823 56.49 28.37 -9.70
C GLN A 823 55.84 29.15 -8.56
N VAL A 824 54.65 28.73 -8.11
CA VAL A 824 53.99 29.31 -6.92
C VAL A 824 54.87 29.17 -5.68
N LEU A 825 55.43 27.97 -5.46
CA LEU A 825 56.33 27.75 -4.33
C LEU A 825 57.60 28.60 -4.47
N GLU A 826 58.21 28.67 -5.65
CA GLU A 826 59.38 29.53 -5.91
C GLU A 826 59.10 31.00 -5.59
N HIS A 827 57.95 31.53 -6.04
CA HIS A 827 57.55 32.89 -5.74
C HIS A 827 57.30 33.14 -4.23
N ILE A 828 56.72 32.16 -3.53
CA ILE A 828 56.54 32.25 -2.06
C ILE A 828 57.90 32.21 -1.34
N ARG A 829 58.86 31.41 -1.81
CA ARG A 829 60.22 31.35 -1.24
C ARG A 829 60.99 32.66 -1.44
N ASP A 830 60.86 33.26 -2.62
CA ASP A 830 61.39 34.60 -2.90
C ASP A 830 60.75 35.67 -2.01
N PHE A 831 59.44 35.55 -1.77
CA PHE A 831 58.72 36.46 -0.89
C PHE A 831 59.17 36.31 0.57
N GLU A 832 59.35 35.09 1.07
CA GLU A 832 59.92 34.79 2.40
C GLU A 832 61.35 35.34 2.55
N ALA A 833 62.18 35.22 1.50
CA ALA A 833 63.55 35.73 1.51
C ALA A 833 63.61 37.27 1.58
N ARG A 834 62.71 37.97 0.88
CA ARG A 834 62.62 39.45 0.94
C ARG A 834 62.13 39.99 2.28
N HIS A 835 61.56 39.12 3.13
CA HIS A 835 61.09 39.44 4.48
C HIS A 835 61.99 38.85 5.58
N ASP A 836 63.24 38.53 5.26
CA ASP A 836 64.28 38.01 6.17
C ASP A 836 63.87 36.74 6.95
N VAL A 837 63.03 35.87 6.37
CA VAL A 837 62.66 34.59 6.99
C VAL A 837 63.81 33.58 6.82
N PRO A 838 64.45 33.10 7.92
CA PRO A 838 65.52 32.10 7.83
C PRO A 838 65.05 30.82 7.16
N ALA A 839 65.94 30.12 6.44
CA ALA A 839 65.59 28.91 5.69
C ALA A 839 64.93 27.82 6.57
N GLN A 840 65.30 27.72 7.85
CA GLN A 840 64.73 26.78 8.82
C GLN A 840 63.32 27.16 9.31
N GLN A 841 62.90 28.41 9.10
CA GLN A 841 61.61 28.96 9.55
C GLN A 841 60.63 29.21 8.39
N ARG A 842 60.98 28.80 7.17
CA ARG A 842 60.11 28.92 5.99
C ARG A 842 58.90 28.00 6.11
N MET A 843 57.75 28.43 5.62
CA MET A 843 56.51 27.66 5.68
C MET A 843 56.69 26.38 4.86
N PRO A 844 56.59 25.18 5.47
CA PRO A 844 56.73 23.96 4.71
C PRO A 844 55.53 23.75 3.78
N ALA A 845 55.79 23.15 2.62
CA ALA A 845 54.81 22.98 1.56
C ALA A 845 54.52 21.51 1.27
N ILE A 846 53.25 21.16 1.08
CA ILE A 846 52.79 19.84 0.65
C ILE A 846 52.22 19.98 -0.75
N ALA A 847 52.75 19.19 -1.66
CA ALA A 847 52.33 19.15 -3.04
C ALA A 847 51.12 18.21 -3.18
N LEU A 848 50.05 18.68 -3.80
CA LEU A 848 48.88 17.88 -4.15
C LEU A 848 48.90 17.64 -5.67
N THR A 849 48.73 16.40 -6.13
CA THR A 849 48.72 16.09 -7.57
C THR A 849 47.64 15.10 -7.98
N GLY A 850 47.04 15.29 -9.15
CA GLY A 850 46.08 14.35 -9.73
C GLY A 850 46.70 13.12 -10.42
N TYR A 851 48.03 13.05 -10.55
CA TYR A 851 48.77 11.98 -11.22
C TYR A 851 50.02 11.61 -10.42
N ALA A 852 50.37 10.32 -10.37
CA ALA A 852 51.65 9.87 -9.82
C ALA A 852 52.39 9.02 -10.87
N HIS A 853 53.41 9.61 -11.51
CA HIS A 853 54.58 8.86 -11.95
C HIS A 853 55.66 8.96 -10.86
N GLU A 854 56.55 7.97 -10.72
CA GLU A 854 57.66 8.01 -9.73
C GLU A 854 58.49 9.29 -9.84
N ASP A 855 58.67 9.82 -11.05
CA ASP A 855 59.45 11.04 -11.34
C ASP A 855 58.87 12.32 -10.72
N ASP A 856 57.55 12.41 -10.48
CA ASP A 856 56.91 13.62 -9.97
C ASP A 856 57.13 13.83 -8.47
N ARG A 857 57.30 12.74 -7.70
CA ARG A 857 57.69 12.82 -6.28
C ARG A 857 59.11 13.38 -6.11
N ASP A 858 60.02 12.96 -6.98
CA ASP A 858 61.40 13.42 -6.97
C ASP A 858 61.51 14.88 -7.44
N ARG A 859 60.74 15.27 -8.45
CA ARG A 859 60.63 16.68 -8.88
C ARG A 859 60.05 17.58 -7.80
N ALA A 860 59.01 17.15 -7.08
CA ALA A 860 58.45 17.94 -5.98
C ALA A 860 59.44 18.13 -4.83
N ARG A 861 60.22 17.11 -4.48
CA ARG A 861 61.30 17.25 -3.49
C ARG A 861 62.40 18.19 -3.97
N GLN A 862 62.82 18.09 -5.24
CA GLN A 862 63.82 18.99 -5.82
C GLN A 862 63.35 20.46 -5.85
N ALA A 863 62.04 20.68 -6.03
CA ALA A 863 61.43 22.02 -6.00
C ALA A 863 61.20 22.56 -4.57
N GLY A 864 61.49 21.79 -3.52
CA GLY A 864 61.41 22.25 -2.13
C GLY A 864 60.07 21.97 -1.41
N PHE A 865 59.24 21.07 -1.92
CA PHE A 865 58.10 20.53 -1.19
C PHE A 865 58.55 19.50 -0.14
N ALA A 866 57.98 19.57 1.06
CA ALA A 866 58.28 18.67 2.18
C ALA A 866 57.61 17.30 2.02
N LEU A 867 56.45 17.25 1.36
CA LEU A 867 55.70 16.02 1.11
C LEU A 867 54.91 16.15 -0.21
N HIS A 868 54.65 15.01 -0.85
CA HIS A 868 53.83 14.92 -2.05
C HIS A 868 52.70 13.91 -1.83
N LEU A 869 51.45 14.34 -2.02
CA LEU A 869 50.24 13.53 -1.88
C LEU A 869 49.46 13.48 -3.18
N THR A 870 48.97 12.29 -3.54
CA THR A 870 48.20 12.06 -4.76
C THR A 870 46.70 12.17 -4.48
N LYS A 871 45.97 13.00 -5.23
CA LYS A 871 44.52 13.14 -5.21
C LYS A 871 43.86 11.87 -5.80
N PRO A 872 42.73 11.37 -5.26
CA PRO A 872 42.05 11.87 -4.06
C PRO A 872 42.79 11.46 -2.78
N VAL A 873 43.03 12.43 -1.90
CA VAL A 873 43.69 12.20 -0.60
C VAL A 873 42.61 11.92 0.46
N ALA A 874 42.72 10.82 1.19
CA ALA A 874 41.83 10.54 2.31
C ALA A 874 42.06 11.56 3.45
N ALA A 875 40.98 12.08 4.05
CA ALA A 875 41.06 13.10 5.10
C ALA A 875 42.01 12.74 6.27
N PRO A 876 42.03 11.50 6.80
CA PRO A 876 42.98 11.13 7.87
C PRO A 876 44.44 11.25 7.44
N ALA A 877 44.77 10.86 6.21
CA ALA A 877 46.14 10.93 5.68
C ALA A 877 46.58 12.37 5.42
N LEU A 878 45.67 13.24 4.98
CA LEU A 878 45.94 14.67 4.80
C LEU A 878 46.23 15.36 6.15
N ILE A 879 45.44 15.05 7.19
CA ILE A 879 45.61 15.62 8.54
C ILE A 879 46.94 15.18 9.15
N GLU A 880 47.30 13.90 9.00
CA GLU A 880 48.57 13.35 9.48
C GLU A 880 49.77 13.99 8.76
N ALA A 881 49.68 14.16 7.44
CA ALA A 881 50.69 14.83 6.64
C ALA A 881 50.94 16.28 7.06
N ILE A 882 49.87 17.06 7.23
CA ILE A 882 49.94 18.46 7.68
C ILE A 882 50.61 18.55 9.05
N ARG A 883 50.24 17.67 9.99
CA ARG A 883 50.84 17.63 11.32
C ARG A 883 52.30 17.22 11.29
N GLY A 884 52.64 16.17 10.54
CA GLY A 884 54.01 15.66 10.42
C GLY A 884 54.95 16.76 9.92
N VAL A 885 54.52 17.47 8.88
CA VAL A 885 55.30 18.54 8.25
C VAL A 885 55.38 19.80 9.14
N ALA A 886 54.32 20.16 9.87
CA ALA A 886 54.34 21.28 10.81
C ALA A 886 55.12 20.99 12.11
N SER A 887 55.12 19.75 12.58
CA SER A 887 55.79 19.35 13.84
C SER A 887 57.31 19.24 13.71
N GLY A 888 57.83 18.99 12.51
CA GLY A 888 59.27 18.97 12.20
C GLY A 888 60.01 20.30 12.44
N GLN A 889 59.30 21.41 12.66
CA GLN A 889 59.88 22.72 12.98
C GLN A 889 59.98 23.03 14.49
N ARG A 890 59.44 22.18 15.38
CA ARG A 890 59.38 22.44 16.84
C ARG A 890 60.44 21.73 17.69
N ALA A 891 61.48 21.15 17.10
CA ALA A 891 62.68 20.80 17.86
C ALA A 891 63.53 22.07 18.07
N GLU A 892 63.25 22.84 19.14
CA GLU A 892 64.14 23.90 19.65
C GLU A 892 65.25 23.28 20.53
N PRO A 893 66.37 23.98 20.74
CA PRO A 893 67.34 24.55 19.79
C PRO A 893 68.52 23.59 19.49
#